data_AF-A0A1Q5P713-F1
#
_entry.id   AF-A0A1Q5P713-F1
#
_cell.length_a   1.000
_cell.length_b   1.000
_cell.length_c   1.000
_cell.angle_alpha   90.00
_cell.angle_beta   90.00
_cell.angle_gamma   90.00
#
_symmetry.space_group_name_H-M   'P 1'
#
loop_
_entity.id
_entity.type
_entity.pdbx_description
1 polymer ?
#
loop_
_entity_poly.entity_id
_entity_poly.type
_entity_poly.pdbx_seq_one_letter_code
_entity_poly.pdbx_strand_id
1 'polypeptide(L)'
;MLPLIPVAVGVLATIGIGSAVASFVYGELTAEQKKLQEEMHNDLARLKRAQQNKLQKLLEQFQIDEATFMASRDERIAATRKQYFADRQAQSDKHITRYIALAREQISVTENIRKEIEDGIMRLRTLTKIQKTMLRKEAMEHLERELNEAKNKAYAYVQYLKQYEKQLKYRRHQIEAEQLLFSLKLPEDYPYVGKLLFFKKSMLDEPLFQQQSMHQITLKYDATDKELLQSLDDEAMIPVIVTNFNLTTYSYDLSIGKGFLKHIAINQSKIGIEATVVQHTEKKLILLDYNGVALKLHRKNLENPRKVPPIGAKLRVYPTGWDFALYHPVFVSEKYQDSLKSFQFETLPVVFSSQGAEEFITYLEENGCTNEADEWKIGPLDASSTLIKLQLGEKLVFAVRFMDGVQSYFYFECILPLEESFQPEDIFVVMDAEFEMVEEQDFELLSEKTYEHMLDLSVMLFKEFKIQQQLNASMEGLSFFTKWTEVTEKLIQYLYKGKEVICDLSETARVYKLPNAMLYAHEYELLNAEDVRQRLVQLELTGIVEFIIEVEKEQYVLADFDEVVHHLRVYSESPMLSIPIFQLKVYVKNFCYPEIQQRNALNAFRSGQLVNGQLQSYILNSKNIEPQTVSLGELMFQNKQLAENRAQKEAVEQALAEENIYLVQGPPGTGKTTVIREIMAQYLQRHPSARILIVSQANVAIDNVLKGFGAQYEDQMIRCGNIDKIDNQLTPISFDTKYKAYVEKIAQKEEHGAQALFLTRWKSLIGCGQDRANPIMGELLVKNHQIIGATCLGLMQRQIGLDRVEFDLVIIDEAGKALPAELLIPLNKAKKVVLIGDHKQLPPVVNPSLYDTEKIELENHSYCVNDLFVTSLFKRLYENCPDTNKQMLHTQYRMPAVIGSMISQFFYEGKLLNGRGTAERPTKYFDHHLNLLDLSDEVQYRESTKNATVTNEYEARLVAKLVKRIRAKRPVEEKIAVICPYRGQMRCIREALRKEGIHWTEDHIAVNTIDAYQGDEAELVIYCMTRSRRKTLYFSDEARLNVAFSRVKNDLLIIGSLRYLQSYGESHILYKIAQYIAAHGAILKEEDVLERKPVLVQAYTK
;
A
#
# COMPACT_ATOMS: atom_id res chain seq x y z
N MET A 1 1.90 -44.39 11.59
CA MET A 1 1.41 -43.93 10.27
C MET A 1 -0.11 -43.93 10.28
N LEU A 2 -0.86 -42.85 10.43
CA LEU A 2 -0.65 -41.41 10.67
C LEU A 2 -2.11 -40.93 10.93
N PRO A 3 -2.45 -40.10 11.93
CA PRO A 3 -3.79 -39.52 12.09
C PRO A 3 -3.72 -38.02 11.72
N LEU A 4 -4.10 -37.71 10.48
CA LEU A 4 -4.10 -36.35 9.90
C LEU A 4 -5.51 -35.74 9.81
N ILE A 5 -6.53 -36.35 10.44
CA ILE A 5 -7.94 -36.03 10.19
C ILE A 5 -8.46 -34.72 10.83
N PRO A 6 -8.06 -34.27 12.04
CA PRO A 6 -8.73 -33.14 12.71
C PRO A 6 -8.37 -31.74 12.17
N VAL A 7 -7.14 -31.53 11.68
CA VAL A 7 -6.54 -30.21 11.38
C VAL A 7 -7.30 -29.43 10.29
N ALA A 8 -7.56 -30.02 9.11
CA ALA A 8 -8.30 -29.28 8.08
C ALA A 8 -9.77 -29.08 8.42
N VAL A 9 -10.36 -29.84 9.35
CA VAL A 9 -11.78 -29.66 9.69
C VAL A 9 -12.02 -28.27 10.30
N GLY A 10 -11.06 -27.71 11.03
CA GLY A 10 -11.13 -26.35 11.59
C GLY A 10 -11.09 -25.24 10.55
N VAL A 11 -10.11 -25.25 9.64
CA VAL A 11 -9.99 -24.27 8.56
C VAL A 11 -11.14 -24.40 7.56
N LEU A 12 -11.51 -25.63 7.19
CA LEU A 12 -12.66 -25.90 6.34
C LEU A 12 -13.97 -25.40 6.99
N ALA A 13 -14.16 -25.58 8.30
CA ALA A 13 -15.31 -25.06 9.02
C ALA A 13 -15.40 -23.53 8.98
N THR A 14 -14.29 -22.79 9.09
CA THR A 14 -14.31 -21.31 8.97
C THR A 14 -14.70 -20.80 7.58
N ILE A 15 -14.48 -21.62 6.53
CA ILE A 15 -14.91 -21.32 5.15
C ILE A 15 -16.27 -21.99 4.83
N GLY A 16 -16.88 -22.68 5.81
CA GLY A 16 -18.18 -23.34 5.68
C GLY A 16 -18.13 -24.60 4.81
N ILE A 17 -17.10 -25.43 5.00
CA ILE A 17 -16.85 -26.69 4.30
C ILE A 17 -16.88 -27.82 5.33
N GLY A 18 -17.76 -28.81 5.13
CA GLY A 18 -18.07 -29.86 6.12
C GLY A 18 -17.02 -31.00 6.22
N SER A 19 -17.16 -31.84 7.26
CA SER A 19 -16.27 -32.97 7.57
C SER A 19 -16.10 -34.00 6.44
N ALA A 20 -17.07 -34.11 5.54
CA ALA A 20 -17.01 -35.00 4.37
C ALA A 20 -15.96 -34.55 3.34
N VAL A 21 -15.63 -33.27 3.27
CA VAL A 21 -14.58 -32.74 2.38
C VAL A 21 -13.18 -33.06 2.94
N ALA A 22 -13.01 -32.99 4.26
CA ALA A 22 -11.75 -33.33 4.92
C ALA A 22 -11.29 -34.76 4.60
N SER A 23 -12.23 -35.71 4.53
CA SER A 23 -11.97 -37.10 4.10
C SER A 23 -11.31 -37.20 2.72
N PHE A 24 -11.71 -36.36 1.75
CA PHE A 24 -11.11 -36.35 0.40
C PHE A 24 -9.76 -35.63 0.33
N VAL A 25 -9.55 -34.61 1.17
CA VAL A 25 -8.26 -33.93 1.28
C VAL A 25 -7.19 -34.94 1.72
N TYR A 26 -7.48 -35.66 2.81
CA TYR A 26 -6.54 -36.57 3.47
C TYR A 26 -6.51 -37.99 2.94
N GLY A 27 -7.47 -38.39 2.09
CA GLY A 27 -7.53 -39.76 1.58
C GLY A 27 -7.95 -40.80 2.63
N GLU A 28 -8.63 -40.34 3.69
CA GLU A 28 -9.08 -41.17 4.80
C GLU A 28 -10.60 -41.41 4.77
N LEU A 29 -11.05 -42.58 5.25
CA LEU A 29 -12.46 -42.89 5.38
C LEU A 29 -13.03 -42.30 6.67
N THR A 30 -14.23 -41.72 6.61
CA THR A 30 -14.98 -41.35 7.83
C THR A 30 -15.32 -42.59 8.66
N ALA A 31 -15.66 -42.41 9.95
CA ALA A 31 -16.05 -43.53 10.81
C ALA A 31 -17.23 -44.34 10.23
N GLU A 32 -18.21 -43.66 9.64
CA GLU A 32 -19.35 -44.29 8.96
C GLU A 32 -18.90 -45.09 7.71
N GLN A 33 -18.00 -44.53 6.91
CA GLN A 33 -17.46 -45.20 5.73
C GLN A 33 -16.57 -46.40 6.10
N LYS A 34 -15.77 -46.31 7.18
CA LYS A 34 -14.98 -47.44 7.70
C LYS A 34 -15.90 -48.60 8.07
N LYS A 35 -16.96 -48.32 8.83
CA LYS A 35 -17.98 -49.31 9.20
C LYS A 35 -18.66 -49.93 7.98
N LEU A 36 -19.04 -49.10 7.00
CA LEU A 36 -19.64 -49.60 5.75
C LEU A 36 -18.67 -50.49 4.96
N GLN A 37 -17.39 -50.13 4.87
CA GLN A 37 -16.37 -50.95 4.22
C GLN A 37 -16.22 -52.32 4.91
N GLU A 38 -16.22 -52.35 6.25
CA GLU A 38 -16.17 -53.60 7.02
C GLU A 38 -17.42 -54.46 6.80
N GLU A 39 -18.60 -53.86 6.77
CA GLU A 39 -19.87 -54.55 6.47
C GLU A 39 -19.83 -55.19 5.08
N MET A 40 -19.32 -54.48 4.07
CA MET A 40 -19.15 -55.01 2.71
C MET A 40 -18.20 -56.22 2.69
N HIS A 41 -17.06 -56.15 3.40
CA HIS A 41 -16.11 -57.27 3.50
C HIS A 41 -16.72 -58.47 4.21
N ASN A 42 -17.43 -58.25 5.32
CA ASN A 42 -18.10 -59.29 6.07
C ASN A 42 -19.19 -59.99 5.26
N ASP A 43 -19.98 -59.22 4.50
CA ASP A 43 -21.01 -59.75 3.60
C ASP A 43 -20.38 -60.61 2.49
N LEU A 44 -19.23 -60.20 1.94
CA LEU A 44 -18.52 -61.00 0.96
C LEU A 44 -17.94 -62.30 1.55
N ALA A 45 -17.33 -62.23 2.73
CA ALA A 45 -16.80 -63.39 3.43
C ALA A 45 -17.92 -64.41 3.74
N ARG A 46 -19.12 -63.95 4.12
CA ARG A 46 -20.30 -64.79 4.31
C ARG A 46 -20.72 -65.47 3.01
N LEU A 47 -20.75 -64.74 1.90
CA LEU A 47 -21.06 -65.32 0.59
C LEU A 47 -20.05 -66.39 0.18
N LYS A 48 -18.75 -66.15 0.33
CA LYS A 48 -17.70 -67.14 0.02
C LYS A 48 -17.87 -68.40 0.88
N ARG A 49 -18.02 -68.25 2.19
CA ARG A 49 -18.24 -69.37 3.12
C ARG A 49 -19.51 -70.15 2.76
N ALA A 50 -20.60 -69.47 2.43
CA ALA A 50 -21.84 -70.14 2.03
C ALA A 50 -21.68 -70.96 0.74
N GLN A 51 -20.99 -70.39 -0.27
CA GLN A 51 -20.72 -71.07 -1.53
C GLN A 51 -19.79 -72.28 -1.36
N GLN A 52 -18.75 -72.14 -0.52
CA GLN A 52 -17.78 -73.18 -0.22
C GLN A 52 -18.40 -74.31 0.61
N ASN A 53 -19.16 -73.98 1.67
CA ASN A 53 -19.89 -74.98 2.46
C ASN A 53 -20.91 -75.75 1.63
N LYS A 54 -21.60 -75.08 0.70
CA LYS A 54 -22.55 -75.74 -0.21
C LYS A 54 -21.84 -76.67 -1.19
N LEU A 55 -20.68 -76.27 -1.72
CA LEU A 55 -19.85 -77.12 -2.57
C LEU A 55 -19.35 -78.34 -1.80
N GLN A 56 -18.79 -78.15 -0.61
CA GLN A 56 -18.24 -79.21 0.22
C GLN A 56 -19.30 -80.27 0.57
N LYS A 57 -20.51 -79.84 0.96
CA LYS A 57 -21.65 -80.76 1.19
C LYS A 57 -22.00 -81.58 -0.05
N LEU A 58 -21.92 -81.00 -1.25
CA LEU A 58 -22.17 -81.72 -2.50
C LEU A 58 -21.06 -82.72 -2.80
N LEU A 59 -19.79 -82.34 -2.59
CA LEU A 59 -18.64 -83.25 -2.75
C LEU A 59 -18.72 -84.45 -1.81
N GLU A 60 -19.08 -84.22 -0.55
CA GLU A 60 -19.31 -85.27 0.46
C GLU A 60 -20.49 -86.17 0.08
N GLN A 61 -21.60 -85.60 -0.40
CA GLN A 61 -22.79 -86.35 -0.82
C GLN A 61 -22.50 -87.34 -1.94
N PHE A 62 -21.62 -86.98 -2.88
CA PHE A 62 -21.27 -87.82 -4.02
C PHE A 62 -19.96 -88.61 -3.81
N GLN A 63 -19.26 -88.43 -2.69
CA GLN A 63 -17.95 -89.05 -2.37
C GLN A 63 -16.89 -88.86 -3.46
N ILE A 64 -16.86 -87.68 -4.06
CA ILE A 64 -15.93 -87.34 -5.15
C ILE A 64 -15.20 -86.05 -4.83
N ASP A 65 -13.99 -85.93 -5.37
CA ASP A 65 -13.24 -84.67 -5.28
C ASP A 65 -13.81 -83.61 -6.24
N GLU A 66 -13.37 -82.37 -6.04
CA GLU A 66 -13.84 -81.23 -6.83
C GLU A 66 -13.52 -81.40 -8.32
N ALA A 67 -12.34 -81.90 -8.67
CA ALA A 67 -11.94 -82.11 -10.06
C ALA A 67 -12.87 -83.12 -10.76
N THR A 68 -13.24 -84.19 -10.08
CA THR A 68 -14.15 -85.24 -10.55
C THR A 68 -15.58 -84.71 -10.62
N PHE A 69 -16.04 -83.92 -9.65
CA PHE A 69 -17.35 -83.25 -9.69
C PHE A 69 -17.47 -82.30 -10.91
N MET A 70 -16.41 -81.55 -11.19
CA MET A 70 -16.36 -80.63 -12.34
C MET A 70 -16.27 -81.35 -13.69
N ALA A 71 -15.60 -82.50 -13.75
CA ALA A 71 -15.40 -83.26 -15.00
C ALA A 71 -16.42 -84.38 -15.25
N SER A 72 -17.22 -84.77 -14.25
CA SER A 72 -18.14 -85.90 -14.34
C SER A 72 -19.19 -85.73 -15.45
N ARG A 73 -19.40 -86.82 -16.19
CA ARG A 73 -20.42 -86.97 -17.25
C ARG A 73 -21.65 -87.75 -16.78
N ASP A 74 -21.70 -88.14 -15.51
CA ASP A 74 -22.89 -88.76 -14.90
C ASP A 74 -24.06 -87.76 -14.91
N GLU A 75 -25.22 -88.17 -15.45
CA GLU A 75 -26.39 -87.29 -15.63
C GLU A 75 -26.89 -86.69 -14.31
N ARG A 76 -26.80 -87.43 -13.20
CA ARG A 76 -27.26 -86.99 -11.88
C ARG A 76 -26.31 -85.95 -11.31
N ILE A 77 -24.99 -86.18 -11.41
CA ILE A 77 -23.96 -85.23 -10.99
C ILE A 77 -23.99 -83.98 -11.88
N ALA A 78 -24.17 -84.14 -13.20
CA ALA A 78 -24.25 -83.03 -14.15
C ALA A 78 -25.47 -82.13 -13.90
N ALA A 79 -26.64 -82.70 -13.58
CA ALA A 79 -27.84 -81.95 -13.21
C ALA A 79 -27.64 -81.16 -11.90
N THR A 80 -27.09 -81.78 -10.86
CA THR A 80 -26.80 -81.11 -9.58
C THR A 80 -25.72 -80.05 -9.72
N ARG A 81 -24.69 -80.28 -10.53
CA ARG A 81 -23.66 -79.28 -10.88
C ARG A 81 -24.29 -78.06 -11.56
N LYS A 82 -25.16 -78.29 -12.55
CA LYS A 82 -25.88 -77.21 -13.26
C LYS A 82 -26.74 -76.38 -12.31
N GLN A 83 -27.43 -77.03 -11.37
CA GLN A 83 -28.24 -76.36 -10.35
C GLN A 83 -27.39 -75.59 -9.32
N TYR A 84 -26.26 -76.16 -8.88
CA TYR A 84 -25.31 -75.46 -8.01
C TYR A 84 -24.77 -74.18 -8.65
N PHE A 85 -24.37 -74.22 -9.93
CA PHE A 85 -23.92 -73.04 -10.65
C PHE A 85 -25.05 -72.02 -10.88
N ALA A 86 -26.27 -72.47 -11.18
CA ALA A 86 -27.42 -71.57 -11.30
C ALA A 86 -27.76 -70.85 -9.98
N ASP A 87 -27.73 -71.56 -8.86
CA ASP A 87 -27.95 -70.99 -7.52
C ASP A 87 -26.81 -70.02 -7.13
N ARG A 88 -25.56 -70.41 -7.41
CA ARG A 88 -24.38 -69.57 -7.18
C ARG A 88 -24.45 -68.28 -8.00
N GLN A 89 -24.91 -68.37 -9.24
CA GLN A 89 -25.09 -67.23 -10.14
C GLN A 89 -26.23 -66.32 -9.67
N ALA A 90 -27.39 -66.87 -9.26
CA ALA A 90 -28.51 -66.09 -8.73
C ALA A 90 -28.16 -65.35 -7.43
N GLN A 91 -27.38 -65.99 -6.54
CA GLN A 91 -26.86 -65.33 -5.34
C GLN A 91 -25.90 -64.19 -5.70
N SER A 92 -24.96 -64.44 -6.62
CA SER A 92 -24.00 -63.43 -7.08
C SER A 92 -24.71 -62.23 -7.73
N ASP A 93 -25.75 -62.48 -8.52
CA ASP A 93 -26.58 -61.45 -9.16
C ASP A 93 -27.28 -60.52 -8.17
N LYS A 94 -27.75 -61.05 -7.03
CA LYS A 94 -28.36 -60.26 -5.94
C LYS A 94 -27.33 -59.31 -5.31
N HIS A 95 -26.11 -59.81 -5.07
CA HIS A 95 -25.01 -59.00 -4.52
C HIS A 95 -24.52 -57.96 -5.53
N ILE A 96 -24.37 -58.30 -6.82
CA ILE A 96 -24.03 -57.36 -7.91
C ILE A 96 -25.02 -56.19 -7.93
N THR A 97 -26.32 -56.47 -7.86
CA THR A 97 -27.36 -55.43 -7.87
C THR A 97 -27.24 -54.50 -6.66
N ARG A 98 -26.98 -55.05 -5.48
CA ARG A 98 -26.76 -54.26 -4.25
C ARG A 98 -25.52 -53.36 -4.35
N TYR A 99 -24.40 -53.91 -4.82
CA TYR A 99 -23.16 -53.13 -4.95
C TYR A 99 -23.23 -52.06 -6.04
N ILE A 100 -23.97 -52.29 -7.13
CA ILE A 100 -24.29 -51.23 -8.11
C ILE A 100 -25.11 -50.10 -7.48
N ALA A 101 -26.12 -50.44 -6.67
CA ALA A 101 -26.94 -49.43 -5.98
C ALA A 101 -26.09 -48.59 -5.01
N LEU A 102 -25.26 -49.25 -4.20
CA LEU A 102 -24.30 -48.58 -3.30
C LEU A 102 -23.33 -47.68 -4.07
N ALA A 103 -22.77 -48.14 -5.20
CA ALA A 103 -21.87 -47.32 -6.02
C ALA A 103 -22.57 -46.05 -6.56
N ARG A 104 -23.83 -46.14 -6.98
CA ARG A 104 -24.62 -44.99 -7.44
C ARG A 104 -24.91 -43.98 -6.32
N GLU A 105 -25.22 -44.48 -5.13
CA GLU A 105 -25.41 -43.64 -3.96
C GLU A 105 -24.12 -42.85 -3.64
N GLN A 106 -22.98 -43.54 -3.64
CA GLN A 106 -21.67 -42.91 -3.41
C GLN A 106 -21.30 -41.90 -4.51
N ILE A 107 -21.67 -42.14 -5.78
CA ILE A 107 -21.52 -41.14 -6.86
C ILE A 107 -22.29 -39.86 -6.52
N SER A 108 -23.57 -39.98 -6.14
CA SER A 108 -24.42 -38.83 -5.80
C SER A 108 -23.85 -38.02 -4.63
N VAL A 109 -23.44 -38.71 -3.56
CA VAL A 109 -22.83 -38.09 -2.38
C VAL A 109 -21.53 -37.35 -2.77
N THR A 110 -20.66 -38.00 -3.53
CA THR A 110 -19.38 -37.42 -3.95
C THR A 110 -19.57 -36.22 -4.89
N GLU A 111 -20.57 -36.23 -5.78
CA GLU A 111 -20.87 -35.10 -6.65
C GLU A 111 -21.35 -33.86 -5.88
N ASN A 112 -22.05 -34.04 -4.76
CA ASN A 112 -22.42 -32.94 -3.85
C ASN A 112 -21.20 -32.38 -3.11
N ILE A 113 -20.37 -33.26 -2.53
CA ILE A 113 -19.10 -32.88 -1.87
C ILE A 113 -18.21 -32.08 -2.84
N ARG A 114 -18.13 -32.50 -4.11
CA ARG A 114 -17.35 -31.79 -5.13
C ARG A 114 -17.85 -30.36 -5.37
N LYS A 115 -19.16 -30.13 -5.37
CA LYS A 115 -19.74 -28.77 -5.50
C LYS A 115 -19.40 -27.90 -4.29
N GLU A 116 -19.47 -28.45 -3.08
CA GLU A 116 -19.06 -27.73 -1.86
C GLU A 116 -17.59 -27.32 -1.91
N ILE A 117 -16.70 -28.19 -2.41
CA ILE A 117 -15.29 -27.87 -2.63
C ILE A 117 -15.13 -26.75 -3.66
N GLU A 118 -15.87 -26.78 -4.77
CA GLU A 118 -15.84 -25.73 -5.81
C GLU A 118 -16.25 -24.36 -5.26
N ASP A 119 -17.32 -24.32 -4.45
CA ASP A 119 -17.78 -23.09 -3.77
C ASP A 119 -16.76 -22.61 -2.72
N GLY A 120 -16.13 -23.54 -2.00
CA GLY A 120 -15.02 -23.28 -1.08
C GLY A 120 -13.82 -22.61 -1.76
N ILE A 121 -13.38 -23.15 -2.90
CA ILE A 121 -12.28 -22.58 -3.71
C ILE A 121 -12.63 -21.16 -4.18
N MET A 122 -13.88 -20.92 -4.59
CA MET A 122 -14.32 -19.59 -5.05
C MET A 122 -14.28 -18.54 -3.92
N ARG A 123 -14.73 -18.93 -2.72
CA ARG A 123 -14.64 -18.10 -1.50
C ARG A 123 -13.19 -17.82 -1.12
N LEU A 124 -12.35 -18.85 -1.09
CA LEU A 124 -10.94 -18.76 -0.75
C LEU A 124 -10.16 -17.83 -1.71
N ARG A 125 -10.41 -17.92 -3.02
CA ARG A 125 -9.82 -17.02 -4.03
C ARG A 125 -10.21 -15.55 -3.81
N THR A 126 -11.43 -15.30 -3.34
CA THR A 126 -11.91 -13.96 -3.05
C THR A 126 -11.22 -13.39 -1.81
N LEU A 127 -11.07 -14.20 -0.77
CA LEU A 127 -10.35 -13.83 0.45
C LEU A 127 -8.86 -13.57 0.18
N THR A 128 -8.21 -14.44 -0.59
CA THR A 128 -6.77 -14.34 -0.95
C THR A 128 -6.45 -13.01 -1.67
N LYS A 129 -7.37 -12.47 -2.47
CA LYS A 129 -7.20 -11.17 -3.16
C LYS A 129 -7.16 -9.96 -2.22
N ILE A 130 -7.72 -10.08 -1.02
CA ILE A 130 -7.89 -8.98 -0.06
C ILE A 130 -6.78 -9.00 1.01
N GLN A 131 -6.05 -10.10 1.15
CA GLN A 131 -4.98 -10.26 2.15
C GLN A 131 -3.72 -9.47 1.79
N LYS A 132 -3.11 -8.84 2.80
CA LYS A 132 -1.94 -7.95 2.65
C LYS A 132 -0.63 -8.54 3.15
N THR A 133 -0.66 -9.61 3.94
CA THR A 133 0.55 -10.25 4.47
C THR A 133 0.95 -11.46 3.62
N MET A 134 2.25 -11.66 3.48
CA MET A 134 2.84 -12.70 2.62
C MET A 134 2.49 -14.10 3.11
N LEU A 135 2.66 -14.38 4.41
CA LEU A 135 2.37 -15.71 4.99
C LEU A 135 0.88 -16.06 4.95
N ARG A 136 -0.02 -15.10 5.20
CA ARG A 136 -1.47 -15.36 5.11
C ARG A 136 -1.90 -15.62 3.67
N LYS A 137 -1.27 -14.94 2.71
CA LYS A 137 -1.48 -15.22 1.30
C LYS A 137 -0.95 -16.61 0.92
N GLU A 138 0.23 -16.99 1.40
CA GLU A 138 0.85 -18.29 1.15
C GLU A 138 0.06 -19.45 1.76
N ALA A 139 -0.44 -19.31 3.00
CA ALA A 139 -1.33 -20.29 3.64
C ALA A 139 -2.63 -20.48 2.85
N MET A 140 -3.22 -19.39 2.35
CA MET A 140 -4.44 -19.45 1.54
C MET A 140 -4.18 -20.06 0.15
N GLU A 141 -3.01 -19.79 -0.46
CA GLU A 141 -2.57 -20.43 -1.70
C GLU A 141 -2.29 -21.93 -1.50
N HIS A 142 -1.76 -22.33 -0.33
CA HIS A 142 -1.60 -23.74 0.05
C HIS A 142 -2.95 -24.45 0.15
N LEU A 143 -3.88 -23.89 0.92
CA LEU A 143 -5.24 -24.43 1.06
C LEU A 143 -5.97 -24.50 -0.28
N GLU A 144 -5.75 -23.53 -1.17
CA GLU A 144 -6.31 -23.58 -2.52
C GLU A 144 -5.77 -24.79 -3.30
N ARG A 145 -4.48 -25.13 -3.15
CA ARG A 145 -3.89 -26.33 -3.79
C ARG A 145 -4.52 -27.61 -3.26
N GLU A 146 -4.68 -27.74 -1.94
CA GLU A 146 -5.29 -28.91 -1.32
C GLU A 146 -6.75 -29.10 -1.72
N LEU A 147 -7.54 -28.03 -1.72
CA LEU A 147 -8.94 -28.07 -2.17
C LEU A 147 -9.04 -28.44 -3.66
N ASN A 148 -8.14 -27.93 -4.50
CA ASN A 148 -8.10 -28.32 -5.90
C ASN A 148 -7.69 -29.79 -6.07
N GLU A 149 -6.80 -30.32 -5.24
CA GLU A 149 -6.49 -31.74 -5.22
C GLU A 149 -7.70 -32.58 -4.80
N ALA A 150 -8.36 -32.22 -3.71
CA ALA A 150 -9.56 -32.90 -3.21
C ALA A 150 -10.68 -32.91 -4.27
N LYS A 151 -10.88 -31.79 -4.98
CA LYS A 151 -11.81 -31.70 -6.11
C LYS A 151 -11.49 -32.71 -7.21
N ASN A 152 -10.22 -32.86 -7.58
CA ASN A 152 -9.77 -33.80 -8.61
C ASN A 152 -9.86 -35.27 -8.13
N LYS A 153 -9.55 -35.54 -6.85
CA LYS A 153 -9.77 -36.85 -6.21
C LYS A 153 -11.25 -37.24 -6.22
N ALA A 154 -12.14 -36.32 -5.83
CA ALA A 154 -13.59 -36.54 -5.86
C ALA A 154 -14.09 -36.84 -7.28
N TYR A 155 -13.62 -36.07 -8.28
CA TYR A 155 -13.94 -36.36 -9.69
C TYR A 155 -13.45 -37.74 -10.13
N ALA A 156 -12.20 -38.09 -9.83
CA ALA A 156 -11.64 -39.39 -10.18
C ALA A 156 -12.35 -40.55 -9.48
N TYR A 157 -12.79 -40.36 -8.25
CA TYR A 157 -13.56 -41.36 -7.51
C TYR A 157 -14.91 -41.62 -8.15
N VAL A 158 -15.60 -40.57 -8.59
CA VAL A 158 -16.83 -40.72 -9.39
C VAL A 158 -16.55 -41.50 -10.69
N GLN A 159 -15.42 -41.26 -11.37
CA GLN A 159 -15.06 -42.03 -12.57
C GLN A 159 -14.74 -43.49 -12.26
N TYR A 160 -14.01 -43.76 -11.18
CA TYR A 160 -13.73 -45.10 -10.68
C TYR A 160 -15.03 -45.88 -10.44
N LEU A 161 -16.00 -45.30 -9.72
CA LEU A 161 -17.30 -45.92 -9.45
C LEU A 161 -18.12 -46.15 -10.73
N LYS A 162 -18.10 -45.20 -11.69
CA LYS A 162 -18.77 -45.34 -12.99
C LYS A 162 -18.16 -46.48 -13.82
N GLN A 163 -16.83 -46.59 -13.84
CA GLN A 163 -16.13 -47.68 -14.52
C GLN A 163 -16.40 -49.03 -13.85
N TYR A 164 -16.42 -49.07 -12.52
CA TYR A 164 -16.77 -50.23 -11.74
C TYR A 164 -18.20 -50.72 -12.03
N GLU A 165 -19.20 -49.82 -12.00
CA GLU A 165 -20.59 -50.13 -12.38
C GLU A 165 -20.66 -50.70 -13.79
N LYS A 166 -19.91 -50.12 -14.73
CA LYS A 166 -19.83 -50.58 -16.11
C LYS A 166 -19.29 -52.01 -16.17
N GLN A 167 -18.19 -52.32 -15.50
CA GLN A 167 -17.60 -53.66 -15.47
C GLN A 167 -18.57 -54.71 -14.90
N LEU A 168 -19.22 -54.41 -13.77
CA LEU A 168 -20.22 -55.31 -13.18
C LEU A 168 -21.37 -55.65 -14.13
N LYS A 169 -21.83 -54.68 -14.93
CA LYS A 169 -22.91 -54.90 -15.91
C LYS A 169 -22.47 -55.74 -17.10
N TYR A 170 -21.28 -55.47 -17.66
CA TYR A 170 -20.82 -56.17 -18.88
C TYR A 170 -20.28 -57.57 -18.63
N ARG A 171 -19.66 -57.81 -17.46
CA ARG A 171 -19.03 -59.10 -17.11
C ARG A 171 -19.81 -59.87 -16.05
N ARG A 172 -21.11 -59.59 -15.89
CA ARG A 172 -21.99 -60.14 -14.84
C ARG A 172 -21.86 -61.66 -14.64
N HIS A 173 -21.56 -62.41 -15.70
CA HIS A 173 -21.45 -63.87 -15.68
C HIS A 173 -20.03 -64.43 -15.51
N GLN A 174 -19.01 -63.57 -15.39
CA GLN A 174 -17.59 -63.92 -15.33
C GLN A 174 -16.88 -63.34 -14.09
N ILE A 175 -17.62 -62.69 -13.20
CA ILE A 175 -17.07 -61.98 -12.04
C ILE A 175 -16.98 -62.92 -10.84
N GLU A 176 -15.77 -63.04 -10.29
CA GLU A 176 -15.52 -63.78 -9.06
C GLU A 176 -15.93 -62.98 -7.82
N ALA A 177 -16.07 -63.67 -6.68
CA ALA A 177 -16.50 -63.02 -5.45
C ALA A 177 -15.52 -61.92 -5.02
N GLU A 178 -14.21 -62.11 -5.15
CA GLU A 178 -13.19 -61.07 -4.87
C GLU A 178 -13.40 -59.77 -5.64
N GLN A 179 -14.01 -59.84 -6.83
CA GLN A 179 -14.15 -58.72 -7.77
C GLN A 179 -15.45 -57.92 -7.56
N LEU A 180 -16.29 -58.31 -6.60
CA LEU A 180 -17.57 -57.67 -6.27
C LEU A 180 -17.45 -56.48 -5.33
N LEU A 181 -16.25 -56.17 -4.83
CA LEU A 181 -16.05 -55.13 -3.83
C LEU A 181 -15.31 -53.96 -4.46
N PHE A 182 -15.86 -52.76 -4.31
CA PHE A 182 -15.15 -51.52 -4.62
C PHE A 182 -14.65 -50.88 -3.32
N SER A 183 -13.63 -50.04 -3.44
CA SER A 183 -13.08 -49.28 -2.33
C SER A 183 -13.91 -48.01 -2.09
N LEU A 184 -14.30 -47.72 -0.84
CA LEU A 184 -14.96 -46.46 -0.47
C LEU A 184 -14.03 -45.23 -0.53
N LYS A 185 -12.73 -45.47 -0.69
CA LYS A 185 -11.72 -44.45 -1.00
C LYS A 185 -11.17 -44.63 -2.40
N LEU A 186 -10.71 -43.56 -3.03
CA LEU A 186 -10.02 -43.65 -4.31
C LEU A 186 -8.77 -44.54 -4.16
N PRO A 187 -8.59 -45.58 -5.00
CA PRO A 187 -7.39 -46.42 -4.94
C PRO A 187 -6.10 -45.61 -5.18
N GLU A 188 -5.03 -45.96 -4.47
CA GLU A 188 -3.74 -45.25 -4.53
C GLU A 188 -3.07 -45.31 -5.91
N ASP A 189 -3.41 -46.30 -6.72
CA ASP A 189 -2.96 -46.49 -8.10
C ASP A 189 -3.87 -45.78 -9.13
N TYR A 190 -5.05 -45.30 -8.72
CA TYR A 190 -6.01 -44.68 -9.65
C TYR A 190 -5.61 -43.23 -10.01
N PRO A 191 -5.49 -42.90 -11.31
CA PRO A 191 -5.01 -41.59 -11.75
C PRO A 191 -6.06 -40.49 -11.59
N TYR A 192 -5.57 -39.31 -11.22
CA TYR A 192 -6.32 -38.06 -11.25
C TYR A 192 -5.39 -36.95 -11.76
N VAL A 193 -5.96 -35.94 -12.41
CA VAL A 193 -5.20 -34.78 -12.90
C VAL A 193 -4.41 -34.17 -11.75
N GLY A 194 -3.14 -33.86 -11.98
CA GLY A 194 -2.19 -33.35 -10.99
C GLY A 194 -1.51 -34.41 -10.12
N LYS A 195 -1.92 -35.68 -10.16
CA LYS A 195 -1.28 -36.77 -9.40
C LYS A 195 0.13 -37.05 -9.92
N LEU A 196 1.07 -37.23 -8.99
CA LEU A 196 2.41 -37.73 -9.29
C LEU A 196 2.39 -39.27 -9.29
N LEU A 197 2.82 -39.88 -10.38
CA LEU A 197 2.93 -41.33 -10.56
C LEU A 197 4.37 -41.68 -10.94
N PHE A 198 4.74 -42.94 -10.71
CA PHE A 198 6.07 -43.44 -11.05
C PHE A 198 5.94 -44.67 -11.94
N PHE A 199 6.60 -44.64 -13.10
CA PHE A 199 6.63 -45.77 -14.03
C PHE A 199 8.06 -46.14 -14.39
N LYS A 200 8.30 -47.42 -14.70
CA LYS A 200 9.56 -47.83 -15.31
C LYS A 200 9.68 -47.23 -16.71
N LYS A 201 10.89 -46.82 -17.12
CA LYS A 201 11.15 -46.30 -18.47
C LYS A 201 10.58 -47.18 -19.58
N SER A 202 10.75 -48.50 -19.48
CA SER A 202 10.26 -49.46 -20.47
C SER A 202 8.75 -49.38 -20.74
N MET A 203 7.95 -48.91 -19.78
CA MET A 203 6.50 -48.73 -19.94
C MET A 203 6.15 -47.40 -20.63
N LEU A 204 6.95 -46.35 -20.42
CA LEU A 204 6.71 -45.02 -20.97
C LEU A 204 7.10 -44.89 -22.45
N ASP A 205 7.98 -45.78 -22.94
CA ASP A 205 8.35 -45.83 -24.35
C ASP A 205 7.17 -46.24 -25.25
N GLU A 206 6.23 -47.05 -24.75
CA GLU A 206 5.04 -47.46 -25.51
C GLU A 206 4.11 -46.28 -25.83
N PRO A 207 3.59 -46.15 -27.07
CA PRO A 207 2.69 -45.05 -27.46
C PRO A 207 1.42 -44.95 -26.62
N LEU A 208 0.89 -46.09 -26.17
CA LEU A 208 -0.29 -46.15 -25.32
C LEU A 208 -0.22 -47.45 -24.52
N PHE A 209 0.14 -47.38 -23.24
CA PHE A 209 0.27 -48.57 -22.40
C PHE A 209 -0.91 -48.74 -21.45
N GLN A 210 -1.12 -49.98 -21.00
CA GLN A 210 -2.23 -50.37 -20.14
C GLN A 210 -1.73 -50.93 -18.82
N GLN A 211 -2.40 -50.55 -17.74
CA GLN A 211 -2.18 -51.13 -16.42
C GLN A 211 -3.51 -51.57 -15.81
N GLN A 212 -3.53 -52.75 -15.19
CA GLN A 212 -4.64 -53.14 -14.34
C GLN A 212 -4.45 -52.57 -12.95
N SER A 213 -5.44 -51.81 -12.48
CA SER A 213 -5.53 -51.40 -11.08
C SER A 213 -5.90 -52.61 -10.19
N MET A 214 -5.69 -52.50 -8.88
CA MET A 214 -6.06 -53.52 -7.87
C MET A 214 -7.48 -54.11 -8.03
N HIS A 215 -8.41 -53.38 -8.64
CA HIS A 215 -9.80 -53.82 -8.86
C HIS A 215 -10.08 -54.27 -10.31
N GLN A 216 -9.05 -54.69 -11.07
CA GLN A 216 -9.13 -55.11 -12.48
C GLN A 216 -9.70 -54.06 -13.45
N ILE A 217 -9.66 -52.79 -13.06
CA ILE A 217 -9.95 -51.67 -13.95
C ILE A 217 -8.72 -51.45 -14.83
N THR A 218 -8.91 -51.57 -16.14
CA THR A 218 -7.86 -51.32 -17.13
C THR A 218 -7.75 -49.82 -17.39
N LEU A 219 -6.62 -49.24 -17.01
CA LEU A 219 -6.28 -47.83 -17.19
C LEU A 219 -5.34 -47.72 -18.39
N LYS A 220 -5.55 -46.68 -19.23
CA LYS A 220 -4.73 -46.39 -20.41
C LYS A 220 -3.97 -45.09 -20.18
N TYR A 221 -2.70 -45.06 -20.54
CA TYR A 221 -1.82 -43.92 -20.36
C TYR A 221 -1.13 -43.55 -21.66
N ASP A 222 -0.97 -42.26 -21.91
CA ASP A 222 -0.21 -41.70 -23.02
C ASP A 222 0.81 -40.68 -22.47
N ALA A 223 2.10 -40.90 -22.71
CA ALA A 223 3.17 -40.04 -22.19
C ALA A 223 3.66 -39.04 -23.24
N THR A 224 3.65 -37.77 -22.86
CA THR A 224 4.24 -36.64 -23.59
C THR A 224 5.70 -36.43 -23.18
N ASP A 225 6.48 -35.75 -24.03
CA ASP A 225 7.89 -35.40 -23.78
C ASP A 225 8.86 -36.60 -23.71
N LYS A 226 8.61 -37.66 -24.50
CA LYS A 226 9.39 -38.92 -24.50
C LYS A 226 10.87 -38.77 -24.82
N GLU A 227 11.27 -37.67 -25.47
CA GLU A 227 12.68 -37.36 -25.76
C GLU A 227 13.54 -37.33 -24.48
N LEU A 228 12.94 -36.98 -23.34
CA LEU A 228 13.61 -36.95 -22.03
C LEU A 228 14.05 -38.35 -21.53
N LEU A 229 13.42 -39.42 -22.04
CA LEU A 229 13.74 -40.81 -21.64
C LEU A 229 15.07 -41.31 -22.20
N GLN A 230 15.59 -40.69 -23.27
CA GLN A 230 16.79 -41.17 -23.98
C GLN A 230 18.05 -41.16 -23.11
N SER A 231 18.09 -40.31 -22.08
CA SER A 231 19.24 -40.10 -21.19
C SER A 231 19.19 -40.89 -19.88
N LEU A 232 18.16 -41.72 -19.67
CA LEU A 232 17.85 -42.38 -18.39
C LEU A 232 17.96 -43.90 -18.49
N ASP A 233 18.33 -44.56 -17.38
CA ASP A 233 18.46 -46.02 -17.30
C ASP A 233 17.12 -46.74 -17.46
N ASP A 234 17.15 -47.95 -18.05
CA ASP A 234 15.93 -48.74 -18.33
C ASP A 234 15.20 -49.23 -17.07
N GLU A 235 15.91 -49.37 -15.95
CA GLU A 235 15.31 -49.71 -14.65
C GLU A 235 14.86 -48.48 -13.83
N ALA A 236 15.11 -47.26 -14.30
CA ALA A 236 14.77 -46.05 -13.56
C ALA A 236 13.25 -45.88 -13.41
N MET A 237 12.81 -45.56 -12.19
CA MET A 237 11.44 -45.14 -11.91
C MET A 237 11.29 -43.65 -12.21
N ILE A 238 10.55 -43.33 -13.28
CA ILE A 238 10.42 -41.97 -13.79
C ILE A 238 9.18 -41.31 -13.15
N PRO A 239 9.33 -40.14 -12.50
CA PRO A 239 8.20 -39.37 -12.01
C PRO A 239 7.46 -38.73 -13.19
N VAL A 240 6.16 -38.96 -13.28
CA VAL A 240 5.27 -38.34 -14.27
C VAL A 240 4.08 -37.71 -13.56
N ILE A 241 3.57 -36.60 -14.10
CA ILE A 241 2.32 -36.01 -13.62
C ILE A 241 1.19 -36.30 -14.62
N VAL A 242 0.01 -36.63 -14.11
CA VAL A 242 -1.20 -36.73 -14.94
C VAL A 242 -1.67 -35.31 -15.30
N THR A 243 -1.64 -34.93 -16.57
CA THR A 243 -2.00 -33.57 -17.00
C THR A 243 -3.46 -33.45 -17.41
N ASN A 244 -4.05 -34.50 -17.98
CA ASN A 244 -5.41 -34.46 -18.50
C ASN A 244 -5.99 -35.88 -18.65
N PHE A 245 -7.31 -35.98 -18.81
CA PHE A 245 -7.99 -37.19 -19.25
C PHE A 245 -8.61 -36.96 -20.64
N ASN A 246 -8.15 -37.72 -21.63
CA ASN A 246 -8.60 -37.62 -23.00
C ASN A 246 -9.89 -38.41 -23.22
N LEU A 247 -10.99 -37.70 -23.44
CA LEU A 247 -12.32 -38.28 -23.66
C LEU A 247 -12.44 -39.07 -24.97
N THR A 248 -11.61 -38.77 -25.98
CA THR A 248 -11.65 -39.43 -27.29
C THR A 248 -10.96 -40.79 -27.26
N THR A 249 -9.77 -40.85 -26.65
CA THR A 249 -8.97 -42.09 -26.56
C THR A 249 -9.24 -42.88 -25.28
N TYR A 250 -9.99 -42.30 -24.33
CA TYR A 250 -10.20 -42.84 -22.98
C TYR A 250 -8.87 -43.18 -22.30
N SER A 251 -7.92 -42.24 -22.32
CA SER A 251 -6.58 -42.39 -21.74
C SER A 251 -6.17 -41.17 -20.93
N TYR A 252 -5.20 -41.34 -20.04
CA TYR A 252 -4.64 -40.30 -19.21
C TYR A 252 -3.35 -39.78 -19.83
N ASP A 253 -3.30 -38.47 -20.08
CA ASP A 253 -2.13 -37.80 -20.60
C ASP A 253 -1.13 -37.59 -19.45
N LEU A 254 0.11 -38.01 -19.65
CA LEU A 254 1.21 -37.91 -18.69
C LEU A 254 2.26 -36.94 -19.22
N SER A 255 2.83 -36.08 -18.38
CA SER A 255 4.01 -35.29 -18.73
C SER A 255 5.20 -35.65 -17.86
N ILE A 256 6.30 -36.01 -18.51
CA ILE A 256 7.56 -36.39 -17.88
C ILE A 256 8.27 -35.15 -17.32
N GLY A 257 8.41 -34.08 -18.12
CA GLY A 257 9.07 -32.84 -17.70
C GLY A 257 8.40 -32.19 -16.49
N LYS A 258 7.07 -32.09 -16.51
CA LYS A 258 6.29 -31.60 -15.36
C LYS A 258 6.36 -32.53 -14.15
N GLY A 259 6.46 -33.84 -14.37
CA GLY A 259 6.68 -34.84 -13.33
C GLY A 259 8.00 -34.62 -12.59
N PHE A 260 9.11 -34.47 -13.31
CA PHE A 260 10.41 -34.12 -12.73
C PHE A 260 10.38 -32.80 -11.96
N LEU A 261 9.78 -31.76 -12.54
CA LEU A 261 9.67 -30.46 -11.87
C LEU A 261 8.91 -30.58 -10.54
N LYS A 262 7.75 -31.25 -10.55
CA LYS A 262 6.93 -31.44 -9.35
C LYS A 262 7.62 -32.33 -8.32
N HIS A 263 8.30 -33.39 -8.75
CA HIS A 263 9.07 -34.25 -7.85
C HIS A 263 10.20 -33.49 -7.14
N ILE A 264 10.94 -32.66 -7.87
CA ILE A 264 12.00 -31.82 -7.29
C ILE A 264 11.41 -30.76 -6.36
N ALA A 265 10.33 -30.09 -6.77
CA ALA A 265 9.68 -29.07 -5.96
C ALA A 265 9.15 -29.60 -4.62
N ILE A 266 8.67 -30.86 -4.59
CA ILE A 266 8.14 -31.50 -3.38
C ILE A 266 9.24 -32.14 -2.54
N ASN A 267 10.06 -33.01 -3.12
CA ASN A 267 10.97 -33.89 -2.37
C ASN A 267 12.41 -33.37 -2.28
N GLN A 268 12.78 -32.41 -3.13
CA GLN A 268 14.18 -31.98 -3.31
C GLN A 268 14.26 -30.46 -3.50
N SER A 269 13.44 -29.70 -2.76
CA SER A 269 13.32 -28.24 -2.91
C SER A 269 14.66 -27.50 -2.74
N LYS A 270 15.62 -28.10 -2.03
CA LYS A 270 16.98 -27.56 -1.82
C LYS A 270 17.96 -27.77 -2.98
N ILE A 271 17.66 -28.66 -3.92
CA ILE A 271 18.59 -29.01 -5.00
C ILE A 271 18.47 -28.02 -6.16
N GLY A 272 17.32 -27.36 -6.35
CA GLY A 272 17.10 -26.47 -7.49
C GLY A 272 17.13 -27.21 -8.84
N ILE A 273 16.67 -26.55 -9.89
CA ILE A 273 16.59 -27.07 -11.25
C ILE A 273 17.44 -26.23 -12.19
N GLU A 274 18.04 -26.86 -13.19
CA GLU A 274 18.83 -26.16 -14.20
C GLU A 274 17.93 -25.82 -15.41
N ALA A 275 17.56 -24.55 -15.54
CA ALA A 275 16.64 -24.08 -16.57
C ALA A 275 17.34 -23.14 -17.56
N THR A 276 16.94 -23.19 -18.83
CA THR A 276 17.55 -22.40 -19.90
C THR A 276 16.77 -21.12 -20.15
N VAL A 277 17.44 -19.97 -20.24
CA VAL A 277 16.81 -18.68 -20.58
C VAL A 277 16.31 -18.72 -22.02
N VAL A 278 15.00 -18.58 -22.22
CA VAL A 278 14.38 -18.57 -23.56
C VAL A 278 14.15 -17.15 -24.05
N GLN A 279 13.62 -16.28 -23.19
CA GLN A 279 13.19 -14.95 -23.60
C GLN A 279 13.21 -13.95 -22.45
N HIS A 280 13.52 -12.68 -22.76
CA HIS A 280 13.27 -11.55 -21.88
C HIS A 280 11.96 -10.88 -22.23
N THR A 281 11.13 -10.61 -21.23
CA THR A 281 9.88 -9.87 -21.41
C THR A 281 10.01 -8.43 -20.94
N GLU A 282 9.18 -7.55 -21.49
CA GLU A 282 9.17 -6.12 -21.16
C GLU A 282 8.82 -5.82 -19.68
N LYS A 283 8.19 -6.78 -18.98
CA LYS A 283 7.72 -6.64 -17.58
C LYS A 283 8.75 -7.06 -16.51
N LYS A 284 10.06 -6.97 -16.81
CA LYS A 284 11.16 -7.43 -15.90
C LYS A 284 11.07 -8.91 -15.51
N LEU A 285 10.50 -9.74 -16.38
CA LEU A 285 10.37 -11.19 -16.24
C LEU A 285 11.25 -11.87 -17.29
N ILE A 286 11.93 -12.94 -16.88
CA ILE A 286 12.76 -13.80 -17.71
C ILE A 286 12.01 -15.12 -17.83
N LEU A 287 11.73 -15.54 -19.06
CA LEU A 287 11.14 -16.84 -19.34
C LEU A 287 12.26 -17.87 -19.45
N LEU A 288 12.13 -18.96 -18.69
CA LEU A 288 13.03 -20.09 -18.75
C LEU A 288 12.29 -21.32 -19.23
N ASP A 289 13.02 -22.28 -19.78
CA ASP A 289 12.54 -23.62 -20.08
C ASP A 289 13.29 -24.64 -19.23
N TYR A 290 12.53 -25.53 -18.60
CA TYR A 290 13.05 -26.71 -17.92
C TYR A 290 12.38 -27.94 -18.51
N ASN A 291 13.09 -28.67 -19.38
CA ASN A 291 12.61 -29.91 -20.00
C ASN A 291 11.21 -29.75 -20.64
N GLY A 292 10.98 -28.65 -21.38
CA GLY A 292 9.69 -28.34 -22.00
C GLY A 292 8.66 -27.69 -21.08
N VAL A 293 9.00 -27.45 -19.81
CA VAL A 293 8.15 -26.73 -18.85
C VAL A 293 8.53 -25.26 -18.79
N ALA A 294 7.59 -24.40 -19.14
CA ALA A 294 7.77 -22.96 -19.08
C ALA A 294 7.84 -22.44 -17.63
N LEU A 295 8.89 -21.69 -17.32
CA LEU A 295 9.13 -21.08 -16.02
C LEU A 295 9.21 -19.55 -16.14
N LYS A 296 8.93 -18.85 -15.03
CA LYS A 296 8.98 -17.40 -14.91
C LYS A 296 9.90 -16.98 -13.77
N LEU A 297 10.97 -16.27 -14.11
CA LEU A 297 11.93 -15.69 -13.17
C LEU A 297 11.82 -14.18 -13.17
N HIS A 298 11.45 -13.58 -12.03
CA HIS A 298 11.53 -12.14 -11.91
C HIS A 298 12.99 -11.68 -11.84
N ARG A 299 13.34 -10.58 -12.51
CA ARG A 299 14.71 -10.04 -12.49
C ARG A 299 15.21 -9.74 -11.06
N LYS A 300 14.32 -9.38 -10.13
CA LYS A 300 14.67 -9.17 -8.70
C LYS A 300 15.07 -10.44 -7.95
N ASN A 301 14.69 -11.60 -8.49
CA ASN A 301 14.93 -12.92 -7.94
C ASN A 301 16.20 -13.58 -8.54
N LEU A 302 16.92 -12.88 -9.42
CA LEU A 302 18.30 -13.26 -9.77
C LEU A 302 19.21 -13.10 -8.55
N GLU A 303 20.29 -13.87 -8.46
CA GLU A 303 21.35 -13.63 -7.47
C GLU A 303 21.90 -12.21 -7.62
N ASN A 304 22.05 -11.75 -8.87
CA ASN A 304 22.40 -10.38 -9.19
C ASN A 304 21.34 -9.72 -10.09
N PRO A 305 20.37 -8.99 -9.51
CA PRO A 305 19.30 -8.32 -10.26
C PRO A 305 19.77 -7.31 -11.31
N ARG A 306 21.02 -6.83 -11.22
CA ARG A 306 21.57 -5.86 -12.16
C ARG A 306 22.07 -6.52 -13.45
N LYS A 307 22.45 -7.79 -13.41
CA LYS A 307 23.00 -8.53 -14.56
C LYS A 307 21.93 -9.45 -15.16
N VAL A 308 21.42 -9.14 -16.35
CA VAL A 308 20.44 -10.00 -17.03
C VAL A 308 21.20 -11.15 -17.71
N PRO A 309 20.90 -12.42 -17.39
CA PRO A 309 21.52 -13.55 -18.06
C PRO A 309 21.09 -13.58 -19.54
N PRO A 310 21.99 -13.90 -20.50
CA PRO A 310 21.65 -13.89 -21.92
C PRO A 310 20.71 -15.04 -22.30
N ILE A 311 19.98 -14.89 -23.41
CA ILE A 311 19.18 -15.98 -24.01
C ILE A 311 20.11 -17.17 -24.31
N GLY A 312 19.67 -18.37 -23.94
CA GLY A 312 20.44 -19.62 -24.01
C GLY A 312 21.30 -19.92 -22.78
N ALA A 313 21.43 -19.00 -21.81
CA ALA A 313 22.13 -19.28 -20.56
C ALA A 313 21.37 -20.31 -19.72
N LYS A 314 22.10 -21.25 -19.12
CA LYS A 314 21.55 -22.15 -18.10
C LYS A 314 21.69 -21.52 -16.72
N LEU A 315 20.60 -21.52 -15.96
CA LEU A 315 20.51 -20.97 -14.62
C LEU A 315 20.04 -22.05 -13.67
N ARG A 316 20.69 -22.16 -12.52
CA ARG A 316 20.13 -22.94 -11.41
C ARG A 316 19.09 -22.07 -10.71
N VAL A 317 17.85 -22.52 -10.74
CA VAL A 317 16.71 -21.81 -10.19
C VAL A 317 15.90 -22.72 -9.29
N TYR A 318 15.15 -22.15 -8.37
CA TYR A 318 14.38 -22.86 -7.38
C TYR A 318 12.91 -22.48 -7.52
N PRO A 319 11.99 -23.45 -7.60
CA PRO A 319 10.56 -23.19 -7.61
C PRO A 319 10.12 -22.40 -6.37
N THR A 320 9.36 -21.32 -6.58
CA THR A 320 8.83 -20.46 -5.50
C THR A 320 7.31 -20.48 -5.41
N GLY A 321 6.62 -21.07 -6.39
CA GLY A 321 5.16 -21.18 -6.38
C GLY A 321 4.61 -21.78 -7.67
N TRP A 322 3.61 -22.65 -7.55
CA TRP A 322 2.99 -23.38 -8.66
C TRP A 322 1.54 -23.74 -8.38
N ASP A 323 0.75 -23.91 -9.44
CA ASP A 323 -0.59 -24.47 -9.36
C ASP A 323 -0.56 -26.00 -9.34
N PHE A 324 -1.58 -26.62 -8.75
CA PHE A 324 -1.63 -28.05 -8.44
C PHE A 324 -1.28 -28.98 -9.64
N ALA A 325 -1.72 -28.64 -10.85
CA ALA A 325 -1.50 -29.43 -12.07
C ALA A 325 -0.48 -28.81 -13.05
N LEU A 326 0.23 -27.74 -12.65
CA LEU A 326 1.22 -27.06 -13.48
C LEU A 326 0.64 -26.59 -14.83
N TYR A 327 -0.56 -26.00 -14.84
CA TYR A 327 -1.16 -25.44 -16.06
C TYR A 327 -0.55 -24.08 -16.40
N HIS A 328 -0.10 -23.36 -15.38
CA HIS A 328 0.50 -22.05 -15.53
C HIS A 328 2.02 -22.14 -15.37
N PRO A 329 2.78 -21.23 -16.02
CA PRO A 329 4.22 -21.20 -15.84
C PRO A 329 4.62 -21.01 -14.37
N VAL A 330 5.51 -21.86 -13.88
CA VAL A 330 5.95 -21.89 -12.49
C VAL A 330 6.88 -20.71 -12.22
N PHE A 331 6.67 -20.02 -11.09
CA PHE A 331 7.59 -18.96 -10.68
C PHE A 331 8.81 -19.56 -10.00
N VAL A 332 9.99 -19.03 -10.33
CA VAL A 332 11.27 -19.49 -9.82
C VAL A 332 12.15 -18.33 -9.36
N SER A 333 13.18 -18.63 -8.56
CA SER A 333 14.22 -17.70 -8.08
C SER A 333 15.60 -18.34 -8.23
N GLU A 334 16.66 -17.57 -8.50
CA GLU A 334 18.04 -18.10 -8.36
C GLU A 334 18.47 -18.18 -6.89
N LYS A 335 17.75 -17.48 -5.99
CA LYS A 335 18.06 -17.49 -4.57
C LYS A 335 17.41 -18.70 -3.91
N TYR A 336 18.23 -19.61 -3.41
CA TYR A 336 17.78 -20.77 -2.64
C TYR A 336 16.83 -20.38 -1.47
N GLN A 337 17.11 -19.29 -0.77
CA GLN A 337 16.25 -18.82 0.35
C GLN A 337 14.80 -18.52 -0.07
N ASP A 338 14.56 -18.18 -1.34
CA ASP A 338 13.20 -17.95 -1.84
C ASP A 338 12.44 -19.26 -2.04
N SER A 339 13.13 -20.41 -2.13
CA SER A 339 12.50 -21.73 -2.16
C SER A 339 12.17 -22.26 -0.77
N LEU A 340 12.75 -21.64 0.28
CA LEU A 340 12.36 -21.90 1.67
C LEU A 340 10.88 -21.59 1.94
N LYS A 341 10.26 -20.74 1.11
CA LYS A 341 8.82 -20.39 1.13
C LYS A 341 7.89 -21.56 0.81
N SER A 342 8.44 -22.71 0.42
CA SER A 342 7.72 -23.95 0.15
C SER A 342 8.01 -25.05 1.18
N PHE A 343 8.62 -24.71 2.33
CA PHE A 343 9.01 -25.71 3.33
C PHE A 343 7.80 -26.29 4.06
N GLN A 344 7.76 -27.62 4.11
CA GLN A 344 7.00 -28.39 5.07
C GLN A 344 7.96 -28.68 6.24
N PHE A 345 7.63 -28.23 7.45
CA PHE A 345 8.38 -28.63 8.65
C PHE A 345 7.81 -29.97 9.12
N GLU A 346 8.63 -31.03 9.06
CA GLU A 346 8.19 -32.38 9.43
C GLU A 346 8.08 -32.54 10.96
N THR A 347 9.04 -32.02 11.74
CA THR A 347 9.06 -32.14 13.21
C THR A 347 9.70 -30.93 13.93
N LEU A 348 9.26 -30.68 15.17
CA LEU A 348 9.69 -29.64 16.11
C LEU A 348 10.22 -30.28 17.40
N PRO A 349 11.53 -30.32 17.65
CA PRO A 349 12.06 -30.88 18.89
C PRO A 349 11.82 -29.92 20.07
N VAL A 350 11.16 -30.43 21.10
CA VAL A 350 11.06 -29.76 22.40
C VAL A 350 11.77 -30.62 23.44
N VAL A 351 12.72 -30.00 24.13
CA VAL A 351 13.53 -30.66 25.16
C VAL A 351 12.84 -30.49 26.51
N PHE A 352 12.72 -31.60 27.25
CA PHE A 352 12.09 -31.65 28.55
C PHE A 352 13.08 -32.12 29.63
N SER A 353 13.01 -31.50 30.80
CA SER A 353 13.53 -32.14 32.02
C SER A 353 12.69 -33.36 32.37
N SER A 354 13.23 -34.32 33.12
CA SER A 354 12.48 -35.52 33.52
C SER A 354 11.17 -35.19 34.27
N GLN A 355 11.20 -34.14 35.11
CA GLN A 355 10.01 -33.68 35.83
C GLN A 355 9.00 -32.98 34.89
N GLY A 356 9.49 -32.17 33.96
CA GLY A 356 8.62 -31.49 32.98
C GLY A 356 7.97 -32.44 31.99
N ALA A 357 8.67 -33.51 31.59
CA ALA A 357 8.11 -34.56 30.75
C ALA A 357 6.95 -35.28 31.44
N GLU A 358 7.12 -35.63 32.73
CA GLU A 358 6.07 -36.28 33.54
C GLU A 358 4.83 -35.39 33.71
N GLU A 359 5.05 -34.10 34.00
CA GLU A 359 3.98 -33.10 34.09
C GLU A 359 3.22 -32.97 32.76
N PHE A 360 3.94 -32.86 31.64
CA PHE A 360 3.36 -32.69 30.31
C PHE A 360 2.57 -33.92 29.87
N ILE A 361 3.10 -35.13 30.06
CA ILE A 361 2.42 -36.39 29.74
C ILE A 361 1.16 -36.55 30.58
N THR A 362 1.23 -36.27 31.89
CA THR A 362 0.08 -36.34 32.80
C THR A 362 -1.04 -35.41 32.32
N TYR A 363 -0.71 -34.17 31.95
CA TYR A 363 -1.70 -33.22 31.43
C TYR A 363 -2.34 -33.69 30.11
N LEU A 364 -1.56 -34.26 29.20
CA LEU A 364 -2.07 -34.82 27.94
C LEU A 364 -3.08 -35.95 28.19
N GLU A 365 -2.74 -36.86 29.11
CA GLU A 365 -3.60 -37.98 29.49
C GLU A 365 -4.91 -37.53 30.14
N GLU A 366 -4.84 -36.58 31.08
CA GLU A 366 -6.01 -36.05 31.80
C GLU A 366 -6.97 -35.27 30.90
N ASN A 367 -6.45 -34.54 29.91
CA ASN A 367 -7.23 -33.67 29.04
C ASN A 367 -7.57 -34.31 27.67
N GLY A 368 -7.19 -35.57 27.46
CA GLY A 368 -7.41 -36.28 26.19
C GLY A 368 -6.80 -35.53 25.00
N CYS A 369 -5.62 -34.95 25.20
CA CYS A 369 -4.85 -34.29 24.15
C CYS A 369 -3.88 -35.31 23.57
N THR A 370 -3.95 -35.56 22.26
CA THR A 370 -2.96 -36.35 21.54
C THR A 370 -1.91 -35.40 20.96
N ASN A 371 -0.65 -35.82 20.93
CA ASN A 371 0.43 -35.11 20.22
C ASN A 371 0.27 -35.17 18.68
N GLU A 372 -0.88 -35.68 18.23
CA GLU A 372 -1.22 -35.90 16.83
C GLU A 372 -2.29 -34.86 16.41
N ALA A 373 -1.83 -33.87 15.64
CA ALA A 373 -2.61 -33.10 14.66
C ALA A 373 -3.70 -32.13 15.19
N ASP A 374 -3.30 -31.03 15.84
CA ASP A 374 -4.00 -29.72 15.75
C ASP A 374 -3.04 -28.63 15.23
N GLU A 375 -3.57 -27.57 14.60
CA GLU A 375 -2.80 -26.40 14.19
C GLU A 375 -2.10 -25.77 15.40
N TRP A 376 -0.79 -25.63 15.33
CA TRP A 376 -0.02 -24.98 16.40
C TRP A 376 0.00 -23.49 16.17
N LYS A 377 -0.50 -22.73 17.16
CA LYS A 377 -0.24 -21.30 17.25
C LYS A 377 1.03 -21.09 18.06
N ILE A 378 1.99 -20.39 17.46
CA ILE A 378 3.28 -20.08 18.08
C ILE A 378 3.45 -18.56 18.08
N GLY A 379 3.72 -17.97 19.24
CA GLY A 379 3.78 -16.52 19.39
C GLY A 379 4.69 -16.11 20.56
N PRO A 380 5.20 -14.88 20.58
CA PRO A 380 6.05 -14.41 21.67
C PRO A 380 5.20 -14.21 22.93
N LEU A 381 5.68 -14.73 24.06
CA LEU A 381 5.12 -14.47 25.38
C LEU A 381 5.75 -13.22 26.02
N ASP A 382 6.93 -12.81 25.52
CA ASP A 382 7.65 -11.64 25.99
C ASP A 382 8.22 -10.77 24.85
N ALA A 383 8.55 -9.51 25.17
CA ALA A 383 9.06 -8.55 24.17
C ALA A 383 10.46 -8.92 23.63
N SER A 384 11.22 -9.74 24.36
CA SER A 384 12.54 -10.21 23.92
C SER A 384 12.45 -11.34 22.89
N SER A 385 11.27 -11.93 22.71
CA SER A 385 11.01 -13.11 21.88
C SER A 385 11.78 -14.36 22.32
N THR A 386 12.34 -14.40 23.54
CA THR A 386 13.03 -15.62 24.02
C THR A 386 12.05 -16.62 24.66
N LEU A 387 10.96 -16.12 25.22
CA LEU A 387 9.85 -16.94 25.72
C LEU A 387 8.75 -16.97 24.66
N ILE A 388 8.36 -18.19 24.29
CA ILE A 388 7.41 -18.46 23.22
C ILE A 388 6.23 -19.22 23.81
N LYS A 389 5.04 -18.72 23.51
CA LYS A 389 3.76 -19.38 23.78
C LYS A 389 3.43 -20.31 22.63
N LEU A 390 3.13 -21.56 22.95
CA LEU A 390 2.57 -22.53 22.02
C LEU A 390 1.18 -22.92 22.46
N GLN A 391 0.28 -23.05 21.49
CA GLN A 391 -1.08 -23.50 21.73
C GLN A 391 -1.48 -24.54 20.68
N LEU A 392 -2.02 -25.65 21.17
CA LEU A 392 -2.63 -26.74 20.41
C LEU A 392 -4.14 -26.72 20.66
N GLY A 393 -4.90 -26.31 19.64
CA GLY A 393 -6.37 -26.22 19.73
C GLY A 393 -6.85 -25.35 20.90
N GLU A 394 -7.93 -25.76 21.57
CA GLU A 394 -8.47 -25.10 22.77
C GLU A 394 -8.11 -25.82 24.08
N LYS A 395 -7.21 -26.82 24.01
CA LYS A 395 -7.01 -27.77 25.12
C LYS A 395 -5.64 -27.69 25.77
N LEU A 396 -4.64 -27.14 25.09
CA LEU A 396 -3.28 -27.07 25.59
C LEU A 396 -2.61 -25.76 25.19
N VAL A 397 -2.09 -25.05 26.19
CA VAL A 397 -1.23 -23.88 26.03
C VAL A 397 0.00 -24.11 26.91
N PHE A 398 1.20 -23.88 26.41
CA PHE A 398 2.42 -23.99 27.22
C PHE A 398 3.50 -23.01 26.75
N ALA A 399 4.45 -22.74 27.65
CA ALA A 399 5.59 -21.90 27.39
C ALA A 399 6.83 -22.76 27.07
N VAL A 400 7.59 -22.32 26.08
CA VAL A 400 8.95 -22.80 25.82
C VAL A 400 9.90 -21.62 25.79
N ARG A 401 11.15 -21.88 26.16
CA ARG A 401 12.27 -20.96 25.96
C ARG A 401 13.02 -21.35 24.70
N PHE A 402 13.25 -20.39 23.82
CA PHE A 402 14.18 -20.57 22.71
C PHE A 402 15.63 -20.48 23.22
N MET A 403 16.40 -21.53 22.96
CA MET A 403 17.82 -21.61 23.32
C MET A 403 18.66 -21.37 22.05
N ASP A 404 19.36 -20.24 22.01
CA ASP A 404 20.24 -19.86 20.89
C ASP A 404 21.70 -20.27 21.19
N GLY A 405 22.34 -20.99 20.25
CA GLY A 405 23.64 -21.64 20.46
C GLY A 405 24.16 -22.37 19.21
N VAL A 406 25.12 -23.29 19.39
CA VAL A 406 25.65 -24.13 18.28
C VAL A 406 24.55 -25.03 17.68
N GLN A 407 23.59 -25.42 18.52
CA GLN A 407 22.40 -26.19 18.18
C GLN A 407 21.20 -25.46 18.78
N SER A 408 20.31 -24.93 17.94
CA SER A 408 19.13 -24.19 18.39
C SER A 408 17.95 -25.14 18.66
N TYR A 409 17.23 -24.96 19.76
CA TYR A 409 16.10 -25.81 20.16
C TYR A 409 15.11 -25.06 21.07
N PHE A 410 13.92 -25.66 21.28
CA PHE A 410 12.96 -25.21 22.28
C PHE A 410 13.11 -26.03 23.56
N TYR A 411 13.14 -25.35 24.69
CA TYR A 411 13.18 -25.96 26.01
C TYR A 411 11.84 -25.73 26.72
N PHE A 412 11.20 -26.81 27.17
CA PHE A 412 9.93 -26.73 27.87
C PHE A 412 10.07 -26.05 29.23
N GLU A 413 9.22 -25.06 29.50
CA GLU A 413 9.20 -24.34 30.79
C GLU A 413 8.06 -24.80 31.67
N CYS A 414 6.81 -24.64 31.21
CA CYS A 414 5.61 -24.99 31.97
C CYS A 414 4.37 -25.01 31.10
N ILE A 415 3.32 -25.70 31.58
CA ILE A 415 1.96 -25.59 31.03
C ILE A 415 1.34 -24.25 31.50
N LEU A 416 0.63 -23.58 30.61
CA LEU A 416 -0.07 -22.33 30.88
C LEU A 416 -1.58 -22.58 31.04
N PRO A 417 -2.29 -21.76 31.84
CA PRO A 417 -3.74 -21.81 31.92
C PRO A 417 -4.39 -21.58 30.55
N LEU A 418 -5.52 -22.24 30.27
CA LEU A 418 -6.25 -22.06 29.00
C LEU A 418 -6.72 -20.61 28.74
N GLU A 419 -6.88 -19.82 29.80
CA GLU A 419 -7.18 -18.39 29.74
C GLU A 419 -6.10 -17.58 29.02
N GLU A 420 -4.86 -18.09 28.95
CA GLU A 420 -3.75 -17.51 28.21
C GLU A 420 -3.75 -17.88 26.71
N SER A 421 -4.81 -18.50 26.21
CA SER A 421 -4.99 -18.78 24.78
C SER A 421 -4.83 -17.52 23.91
N PHE A 422 -4.25 -17.69 22.72
CA PHE A 422 -4.12 -16.63 21.71
C PHE A 422 -5.47 -16.03 21.34
N GLN A 423 -5.58 -14.71 21.53
CA GLN A 423 -6.67 -13.89 21.04
C GLN A 423 -6.44 -13.50 19.57
N PRO A 424 -7.49 -13.13 18.82
CA PRO A 424 -7.36 -12.71 17.42
C PRO A 424 -6.42 -11.53 17.18
N GLU A 425 -6.20 -10.69 18.20
CA GLU A 425 -5.32 -9.53 18.15
C GLU A 425 -3.87 -9.84 18.52
N ASP A 426 -3.61 -11.04 19.07
CA ASP A 426 -2.28 -11.45 19.49
C ASP A 426 -1.36 -11.73 18.29
N ILE A 427 -0.06 -11.69 18.56
CA ILE A 427 0.97 -11.98 17.57
C ILE A 427 1.25 -13.47 17.59
N PHE A 428 0.94 -14.15 16.50
CA PHE A 428 1.19 -15.57 16.37
C PHE A 428 1.39 -15.97 14.92
N VAL A 429 2.06 -17.11 14.75
CA VAL A 429 2.21 -17.84 13.50
C VAL A 429 1.48 -19.16 13.68
N VAL A 430 0.72 -19.55 12.66
CA VAL A 430 0.08 -20.87 12.60
C VAL A 430 0.99 -21.78 11.79
N MET A 431 1.27 -22.98 12.29
CA MET A 431 2.03 -23.97 11.56
C MET A 431 1.55 -25.39 11.80
N ASP A 432 1.75 -26.23 10.78
CA ASP A 432 1.60 -27.67 10.84
C ASP A 432 2.98 -28.28 11.09
N ALA A 433 3.19 -28.82 12.29
CA ALA A 433 4.42 -29.49 12.69
C ALA A 433 4.13 -30.52 13.80
N GLU A 434 4.79 -31.68 13.75
CA GLU A 434 4.75 -32.68 14.83
C GLU A 434 5.77 -32.35 15.92
N PHE A 435 5.40 -32.38 17.19
CA PHE A 435 6.34 -32.12 18.28
C PHE A 435 7.05 -33.41 18.70
N GLU A 436 8.37 -33.41 18.57
CA GLU A 436 9.21 -34.50 19.07
C GLU A 436 9.62 -34.14 20.51
N MET A 437 9.06 -34.87 21.48
CA MET A 437 9.50 -34.75 22.87
C MET A 437 10.82 -35.47 23.05
N VAL A 438 11.83 -34.75 23.55
CA VAL A 438 13.16 -35.30 23.82
C VAL A 438 13.50 -35.02 25.28
N GLU A 439 13.86 -36.05 26.03
CA GLU A 439 14.39 -35.84 27.38
C GLU A 439 15.82 -35.30 27.31
N GLU A 440 16.22 -34.47 28.28
CA GLU A 440 17.58 -33.90 28.32
C GLU A 440 18.71 -34.95 28.18
N GLN A 441 18.50 -36.16 28.68
CA GLN A 441 19.47 -37.26 28.58
C GLN A 441 19.66 -37.80 27.15
N ASP A 442 18.65 -37.63 26.30
CA ASP A 442 18.61 -38.09 24.91
C ASP A 442 18.88 -36.94 23.92
N PHE A 443 19.21 -35.75 24.42
CA PHE A 443 19.43 -34.55 23.61
C PHE A 443 20.50 -34.76 22.50
N GLU A 444 21.55 -35.53 22.79
CA GLU A 444 22.63 -35.82 21.82
C GLU A 444 22.19 -36.76 20.68
N LEU A 445 20.99 -37.36 20.75
CA LEU A 445 20.46 -38.28 19.74
C LEU A 445 19.73 -37.57 18.59
N LEU A 446 19.49 -36.26 18.71
CA LEU A 446 18.86 -35.46 17.66
C LEU A 446 19.76 -35.38 16.41
N SER A 447 19.15 -35.52 15.23
CA SER A 447 19.90 -35.49 13.96
C SER A 447 20.41 -34.08 13.62
N GLU A 448 21.57 -33.96 12.95
CA GLU A 448 22.07 -32.67 12.43
C GLU A 448 21.02 -31.93 11.58
N LYS A 449 20.23 -32.68 10.81
CA LYS A 449 19.14 -32.15 9.97
C LYS A 449 18.04 -31.46 10.80
N THR A 450 17.77 -31.95 12.01
CA THR A 450 16.77 -31.38 12.92
C THR A 450 17.21 -30.01 13.43
N TYR A 451 18.49 -29.84 13.74
CA TYR A 451 19.05 -28.55 14.19
C TYR A 451 19.09 -27.51 13.07
N GLU A 452 19.43 -27.91 11.84
CA GLU A 452 19.35 -27.00 10.67
C GLU A 452 17.93 -26.48 10.46
N HIS A 453 16.92 -27.35 10.57
CA HIS A 453 15.51 -26.97 10.44
C HIS A 453 15.06 -26.03 11.57
N MET A 454 15.52 -26.24 12.81
CA MET A 454 15.20 -25.36 13.94
C MET A 454 15.82 -23.97 13.80
N LEU A 455 17.05 -23.89 13.30
CA LEU A 455 17.70 -22.61 13.02
C LEU A 455 16.90 -21.83 11.96
N ASP A 456 16.56 -22.47 10.84
CA ASP A 456 15.76 -21.87 9.77
C ASP A 456 14.39 -21.40 10.27
N LEU A 457 13.72 -22.21 11.11
CA LEU A 457 12.43 -21.87 11.70
C LEU A 457 12.53 -20.68 12.64
N SER A 458 13.52 -20.64 13.51
CA SER A 458 13.69 -19.56 14.50
C SER A 458 13.88 -18.20 13.83
N VAL A 459 14.72 -18.14 12.78
CA VAL A 459 14.93 -16.92 11.98
C VAL A 459 13.63 -16.48 11.31
N MET A 460 12.82 -17.43 10.82
CA MET A 460 11.52 -17.14 10.23
C MET A 460 10.53 -16.58 11.27
N LEU A 461 10.35 -17.28 12.40
CA LEU A 461 9.42 -16.92 13.46
C LEU A 461 9.71 -15.54 14.05
N PHE A 462 10.95 -15.28 14.44
CA PHE A 462 11.30 -14.00 15.06
C PHE A 462 11.21 -12.82 14.10
N LYS A 463 11.56 -13.04 12.83
CA LYS A 463 11.34 -12.03 11.80
C LYS A 463 9.85 -11.73 11.63
N GLU A 464 8.99 -12.74 11.65
CA GLU A 464 7.55 -12.56 11.51
C GLU A 464 6.93 -11.89 12.74
N PHE A 465 7.31 -12.27 13.96
CA PHE A 465 6.89 -11.60 15.18
C PHE A 465 7.21 -10.11 15.12
N LYS A 466 8.44 -9.75 14.70
CA LYS A 466 8.84 -8.36 14.51
C LYS A 466 7.97 -7.64 13.49
N ILE A 467 7.61 -8.28 12.37
CA ILE A 467 6.72 -7.70 11.34
C ILE A 467 5.29 -7.50 11.88
N GLN A 468 4.71 -8.48 12.56
CA GLN A 468 3.36 -8.37 13.14
C GLN A 468 3.30 -7.33 14.26
N GLN A 469 4.34 -7.24 15.10
CA GLN A 469 4.47 -6.18 16.11
C GLN A 469 4.45 -4.80 15.45
N GLN A 470 5.20 -4.63 14.35
CA GLN A 470 5.21 -3.40 13.57
C GLN A 470 3.85 -3.09 12.94
N LEU A 471 3.10 -4.09 12.47
CA LEU A 471 1.78 -3.93 11.86
C LEU A 471 0.70 -3.57 12.89
N ASN A 472 0.63 -4.27 14.02
CA ASN A 472 -0.30 -3.98 15.12
C ASN A 472 -0.06 -2.57 15.66
N ALA A 473 1.21 -2.18 15.81
CA ALA A 473 1.59 -0.82 16.18
C ALA A 473 1.25 0.24 15.10
N SER A 474 0.98 -0.16 13.86
CA SER A 474 0.68 0.72 12.72
C SER A 474 -0.82 0.88 12.41
N MET A 475 -1.71 0.16 13.13
CA MET A 475 -3.16 0.19 12.93
C MET A 475 -3.77 1.59 13.06
N GLU A 476 -3.30 2.38 14.03
CA GLU A 476 -3.75 3.77 14.22
C GLU A 476 -3.37 4.65 13.01
N GLY A 477 -2.14 4.48 12.48
CA GLY A 477 -1.68 5.15 11.27
C GLY A 477 -2.47 4.75 10.04
N LEU A 478 -2.78 3.46 9.89
CA LEU A 478 -3.60 2.94 8.78
C LEU A 478 -5.02 3.53 8.79
N SER A 479 -5.62 3.67 9.97
CA SER A 479 -6.92 4.35 10.14
C SER A 479 -6.83 5.82 9.71
N PHE A 480 -5.78 6.53 10.13
CA PHE A 480 -5.54 7.93 9.75
C PHE A 480 -5.48 8.12 8.22
N PHE A 481 -4.66 7.34 7.51
CA PHE A 481 -4.53 7.46 6.04
C PHE A 481 -5.75 6.93 5.27
N THR A 482 -6.51 6.01 5.85
CA THR A 482 -7.79 5.55 5.28
C THR A 482 -8.82 6.68 5.31
N LYS A 483 -8.98 7.37 6.45
CA LYS A 483 -9.83 8.57 6.55
C LYS A 483 -9.43 9.66 5.55
N TRP A 484 -8.13 9.91 5.38
CA TRP A 484 -7.64 10.86 4.36
C TRP A 484 -7.97 10.43 2.93
N THR A 485 -8.00 9.13 2.64
CA THR A 485 -8.43 8.62 1.33
C THR A 485 -9.89 8.94 1.08
N GLU A 486 -10.76 8.67 2.05
CA GLU A 486 -12.21 8.97 1.96
C GLU A 486 -12.47 10.48 1.79
N VAL A 487 -11.78 11.32 2.56
CA VAL A 487 -11.88 12.78 2.42
C VAL A 487 -11.42 13.24 1.04
N THR A 488 -10.31 12.71 0.54
CA THR A 488 -9.78 13.07 -0.78
C THR A 488 -10.72 12.63 -1.90
N GLU A 489 -11.34 11.46 -1.80
CA GLU A 489 -12.33 10.98 -2.77
C GLU A 489 -13.58 11.84 -2.80
N LYS A 490 -14.13 12.20 -1.63
CA LYS A 490 -15.26 13.12 -1.53
C LYS A 490 -14.92 14.51 -2.09
N LEU A 491 -13.71 15.01 -1.82
CA LEU A 491 -13.25 16.28 -2.37
C LEU A 491 -13.14 16.22 -3.90
N ILE A 492 -12.59 15.15 -4.45
CA ILE A 492 -12.50 14.93 -5.91
C ILE A 492 -13.90 14.96 -6.52
N GLN A 493 -14.84 14.19 -5.97
CA GLN A 493 -16.23 14.15 -6.44
C GLN A 493 -16.89 15.53 -6.39
N TYR A 494 -16.64 16.30 -5.33
CA TYR A 494 -17.13 17.65 -5.20
C TYR A 494 -16.50 18.59 -6.24
N LEU A 495 -15.18 18.57 -6.41
CA LEU A 495 -14.45 19.47 -7.31
C LEU A 495 -14.67 19.16 -8.80
N TYR A 496 -15.13 17.94 -9.13
CA TYR A 496 -15.62 17.63 -10.47
C TYR A 496 -16.81 18.51 -10.87
N LYS A 497 -17.61 18.99 -9.90
CA LYS A 497 -18.66 20.00 -10.11
C LYS A 497 -18.02 21.38 -10.30
N GLY A 498 -17.96 21.84 -11.55
CA GLY A 498 -17.57 23.20 -11.88
C GLY A 498 -18.72 24.20 -11.79
N LYS A 499 -18.68 25.22 -12.66
CA LYS A 499 -19.76 26.22 -12.74
C LYS A 499 -21.07 25.54 -13.16
N GLU A 500 -22.17 25.93 -12.54
CA GLU A 500 -23.50 25.39 -12.83
C GLU A 500 -24.28 26.23 -13.85
N VAL A 501 -25.05 25.54 -14.67
CA VAL A 501 -26.05 26.09 -15.58
C VAL A 501 -27.39 25.44 -15.22
N ILE A 502 -28.43 26.25 -15.07
CA ILE A 502 -29.76 25.77 -14.72
C ILE A 502 -30.54 25.58 -16.03
N CYS A 503 -31.04 24.37 -16.24
CA CYS A 503 -31.76 23.96 -17.45
C CYS A 503 -33.18 23.53 -17.09
N ASP A 504 -34.18 24.14 -17.72
CA ASP A 504 -35.57 23.75 -17.60
C ASP A 504 -35.92 22.83 -18.78
N LEU A 505 -36.43 21.63 -18.50
CA LEU A 505 -36.55 20.52 -19.46
C LEU A 505 -38.02 20.18 -19.78
N SER A 506 -38.27 19.67 -20.99
CA SER A 506 -39.55 19.06 -21.37
C SER A 506 -39.89 17.80 -20.56
N GLU A 507 -41.20 17.47 -20.45
CA GLU A 507 -41.65 16.28 -19.71
C GLU A 507 -41.26 14.95 -20.36
N THR A 508 -40.99 14.95 -21.67
CA THR A 508 -40.64 13.75 -22.44
C THR A 508 -39.26 13.91 -23.08
N ALA A 509 -38.46 12.85 -23.01
CA ALA A 509 -37.16 12.75 -23.69
C ALA A 509 -37.24 11.82 -24.89
N ARG A 510 -36.48 12.13 -25.95
CA ARG A 510 -36.24 11.20 -27.06
C ARG A 510 -35.06 10.31 -26.70
N VAL A 511 -35.21 8.99 -26.82
CA VAL A 511 -34.17 8.02 -26.48
C VAL A 511 -33.70 7.29 -27.72
N TYR A 512 -32.39 7.25 -27.95
CA TYR A 512 -31.78 6.49 -29.03
C TYR A 512 -30.51 5.78 -28.57
N LYS A 513 -30.27 4.59 -29.14
CA LYS A 513 -29.07 3.79 -28.90
C LYS A 513 -27.95 4.24 -29.84
N LEU A 514 -26.76 4.52 -29.30
CA LEU A 514 -25.61 4.94 -30.10
C LEU A 514 -25.05 3.75 -30.92
N PRO A 515 -24.73 3.95 -32.22
CA PRO A 515 -24.08 2.93 -33.03
C PRO A 515 -22.69 2.61 -32.46
N ASN A 516 -22.38 1.33 -32.25
CA ASN A 516 -21.07 0.83 -31.77
C ASN A 516 -20.71 1.13 -30.30
N ALA A 517 -21.67 1.54 -29.45
CA ALA A 517 -21.48 1.66 -28.01
C ALA A 517 -22.65 1.04 -27.23
N MET A 518 -22.40 0.51 -26.02
CA MET A 518 -23.45 0.08 -25.08
C MET A 518 -24.01 1.30 -24.31
N LEU A 519 -24.36 2.37 -25.04
CA LEU A 519 -24.81 3.65 -24.48
C LEU A 519 -26.08 4.13 -25.17
N TYR A 520 -26.96 4.76 -24.39
CA TYR A 520 -28.19 5.42 -24.78
C TYR A 520 -28.03 6.94 -24.58
N ALA A 521 -28.53 7.73 -25.53
CA ALA A 521 -28.64 9.17 -25.40
C ALA A 521 -30.12 9.53 -25.16
N HIS A 522 -30.36 10.30 -24.10
CA HIS A 522 -31.66 10.84 -23.70
C HIS A 522 -31.65 12.34 -24.02
N GLU A 523 -32.43 12.76 -25.00
CA GLU A 523 -32.46 14.13 -25.51
C GLU A 523 -33.72 14.85 -25.03
N TYR A 524 -33.53 15.91 -24.26
CA TYR A 524 -34.57 16.76 -23.67
C TYR A 524 -34.60 18.11 -24.38
N GLU A 525 -35.79 18.65 -24.62
CA GLU A 525 -35.95 20.01 -25.14
C GLU A 525 -35.76 21.03 -24.00
N LEU A 526 -34.97 22.06 -24.24
CA LEU A 526 -34.71 23.14 -23.28
C LEU A 526 -35.77 24.23 -23.38
N LEU A 527 -36.54 24.41 -22.30
CA LEU A 527 -37.56 25.46 -22.20
C LEU A 527 -36.95 26.86 -21.98
N ASN A 528 -35.72 26.93 -21.46
CA ASN A 528 -34.98 28.15 -21.17
C ASN A 528 -33.70 28.31 -22.04
N ALA A 529 -33.75 27.86 -23.29
CA ALA A 529 -32.60 27.78 -24.21
C ALA A 529 -31.79 29.10 -24.35
N GLU A 530 -32.45 30.26 -24.39
CA GLU A 530 -31.76 31.55 -24.57
C GLU A 530 -30.95 31.96 -23.32
N ASP A 531 -31.49 31.70 -22.12
CA ASP A 531 -30.78 31.95 -20.85
C ASP A 531 -29.56 31.03 -20.70
N VAL A 532 -29.73 29.75 -21.05
CA VAL A 532 -28.64 28.75 -21.08
C VAL A 532 -27.54 29.20 -22.04
N ARG A 533 -27.90 29.66 -23.25
CA ARG A 533 -26.95 30.15 -24.26
C ARG A 533 -26.14 31.33 -23.76
N GLN A 534 -26.77 32.35 -23.16
CA GLN A 534 -26.05 33.50 -22.59
C GLN A 534 -25.08 33.08 -21.49
N ARG A 535 -25.50 32.15 -20.63
CA ARG A 535 -24.68 31.65 -19.53
C ARG A 535 -23.48 30.88 -20.04
N LEU A 536 -23.65 30.05 -21.09
CA LEU A 536 -22.55 29.33 -21.73
C LEU A 536 -21.50 30.27 -22.35
N VAL A 537 -21.94 31.37 -22.98
CA VAL A 537 -21.03 32.40 -23.54
C VAL A 537 -20.19 33.08 -22.45
N GLN A 538 -20.74 33.30 -21.26
CA GLN A 538 -20.05 33.93 -20.13
C GLN A 538 -19.01 33.01 -19.44
N LEU A 539 -18.94 31.72 -19.79
CA LEU A 539 -18.06 30.79 -19.10
C LEU A 539 -16.56 30.93 -19.47
N GLU A 540 -16.19 31.72 -20.49
CA GLU A 540 -14.81 31.95 -20.96
C GLU A 540 -14.01 30.65 -21.17
N LEU A 541 -14.59 29.68 -21.89
CA LEU A 541 -14.07 28.31 -21.96
C LEU A 541 -13.04 28.16 -23.09
N THR A 542 -11.84 27.65 -22.74
CA THR A 542 -10.79 27.28 -23.70
C THR A 542 -10.73 25.76 -23.87
N GLY A 543 -11.02 25.24 -25.06
CA GLY A 543 -10.90 23.80 -25.39
C GLY A 543 -12.22 23.03 -25.44
N ILE A 544 -12.15 21.69 -25.39
CA ILE A 544 -13.33 20.80 -25.37
C ILE A 544 -13.90 20.79 -23.95
N VAL A 545 -15.17 21.15 -23.81
CA VAL A 545 -15.88 21.28 -22.54
C VAL A 545 -16.79 20.07 -22.38
N GLU A 546 -16.63 19.32 -21.30
CA GLU A 546 -17.54 18.24 -20.94
C GLU A 546 -18.52 18.74 -19.89
N PHE A 547 -19.79 18.36 -20.00
CA PHE A 547 -20.80 18.65 -18.98
C PHE A 547 -21.24 17.38 -18.27
N ILE A 548 -21.68 17.53 -17.02
CA ILE A 548 -22.17 16.42 -16.19
C ILE A 548 -23.43 16.80 -15.44
N ILE A 549 -24.23 15.77 -15.13
CA ILE A 549 -25.50 15.87 -14.41
C ILE A 549 -25.48 14.88 -13.25
N GLU A 550 -26.04 15.27 -12.11
CA GLU A 550 -26.23 14.43 -10.92
C GLU A 550 -27.64 13.81 -10.94
N VAL A 551 -27.76 12.48 -10.93
CA VAL A 551 -29.04 11.76 -11.13
C VAL A 551 -29.54 11.05 -9.88
N GLU A 552 -28.64 10.40 -9.12
CA GLU A 552 -28.89 9.81 -7.80
C GLU A 552 -27.68 10.11 -6.90
N LYS A 553 -27.85 10.12 -5.56
CA LYS A 553 -26.82 10.51 -4.58
C LYS A 553 -25.41 10.07 -5.00
N GLU A 554 -24.64 11.00 -5.59
CA GLU A 554 -23.24 10.87 -6.01
C GLU A 554 -22.93 10.19 -7.37
N GLN A 555 -23.91 9.87 -8.22
CA GLN A 555 -23.67 9.42 -9.60
C GLN A 555 -23.78 10.56 -10.62
N TYR A 556 -22.70 10.74 -11.39
CA TYR A 556 -22.62 11.70 -12.49
C TYR A 556 -22.71 11.01 -13.84
N VAL A 557 -23.53 11.56 -14.73
CA VAL A 557 -23.61 11.15 -16.13
C VAL A 557 -23.21 12.29 -17.04
N LEU A 558 -22.60 11.94 -18.18
CA LEU A 558 -22.18 12.90 -19.18
C LEU A 558 -23.39 13.55 -19.83
N ALA A 559 -23.25 14.84 -20.11
CA ALA A 559 -24.21 15.60 -20.88
C ALA A 559 -23.51 16.51 -21.89
N ASP A 560 -24.22 16.83 -22.96
CA ASP A 560 -23.81 17.86 -23.91
C ASP A 560 -25.04 18.62 -24.43
N PHE A 561 -24.76 19.78 -25.03
CA PHE A 561 -25.76 20.60 -25.72
C PHE A 561 -25.61 20.39 -27.22
N ASP A 562 -26.71 20.40 -27.96
CA ASP A 562 -26.65 20.45 -29.42
C ASP A 562 -26.02 21.77 -29.91
N GLU A 563 -25.62 21.84 -31.19
CA GLU A 563 -24.87 22.97 -31.74
C GLU A 563 -25.58 24.34 -31.56
N VAL A 564 -26.91 24.32 -31.42
CA VAL A 564 -27.76 25.50 -31.31
C VAL A 564 -28.29 25.72 -29.88
N VAL A 565 -27.98 24.83 -28.93
CA VAL A 565 -28.40 24.85 -27.52
C VAL A 565 -29.93 24.80 -27.34
N HIS A 566 -30.63 24.04 -28.19
CA HIS A 566 -32.07 23.74 -28.05
C HIS A 566 -32.33 22.44 -27.29
N HIS A 567 -31.38 21.52 -27.32
CA HIS A 567 -31.54 20.22 -26.67
C HIS A 567 -30.36 19.93 -25.74
N LEU A 568 -30.70 19.34 -24.59
CA LEU A 568 -29.74 18.74 -23.67
C LEU A 568 -29.74 17.23 -23.91
N ARG A 569 -28.59 16.65 -24.27
CA ARG A 569 -28.46 15.19 -24.34
C ARG A 569 -27.73 14.68 -23.12
N VAL A 570 -28.24 13.59 -22.58
CA VAL A 570 -27.68 12.91 -21.41
C VAL A 570 -27.37 11.47 -21.78
N TYR A 571 -26.15 11.04 -21.51
CA TYR A 571 -25.67 9.71 -21.89
C TYR A 571 -25.82 8.74 -20.71
N SER A 572 -26.35 7.53 -20.96
CA SER A 572 -26.57 6.50 -19.94
C SER A 572 -26.30 5.10 -20.49
N GLU A 573 -25.84 4.17 -19.64
CA GLU A 573 -25.74 2.75 -19.99
C GLU A 573 -27.13 2.06 -20.01
N SER A 574 -28.15 2.71 -19.45
CA SER A 574 -29.53 2.19 -19.38
C SER A 574 -30.46 2.87 -20.38
N PRO A 575 -31.37 2.10 -21.02
CA PRO A 575 -32.45 2.65 -21.86
C PRO A 575 -33.49 3.45 -21.06
N MET A 576 -33.53 3.30 -19.74
CA MET A 576 -34.36 4.10 -18.84
C MET A 576 -33.48 4.88 -17.87
N LEU A 577 -33.55 6.21 -17.93
CA LEU A 577 -32.91 7.13 -17.00
C LEU A 577 -34.01 7.90 -16.27
N SER A 578 -34.12 7.74 -14.95
CA SER A 578 -35.08 8.50 -14.14
C SER A 578 -34.43 9.79 -13.68
N ILE A 579 -34.77 10.91 -14.32
CA ILE A 579 -34.38 12.24 -13.84
C ILE A 579 -35.56 12.81 -13.03
N PRO A 580 -35.41 13.00 -11.71
CA PRO A 580 -36.54 13.28 -10.83
C PRO A 580 -37.10 14.72 -10.92
N ILE A 581 -36.52 15.63 -11.71
CA ILE A 581 -36.82 17.07 -11.68
C ILE A 581 -36.84 17.70 -13.09
N PHE A 582 -37.88 18.52 -13.38
CA PHE A 582 -38.01 19.32 -14.62
C PHE A 582 -37.05 20.51 -14.71
N GLN A 583 -36.39 20.85 -13.60
CA GLN A 583 -35.32 21.84 -13.54
C GLN A 583 -34.06 21.14 -13.06
N LEU A 584 -33.02 21.22 -13.88
CA LEU A 584 -31.82 20.43 -13.72
C LEU A 584 -30.58 21.31 -13.70
N LYS A 585 -29.66 21.00 -12.79
CA LYS A 585 -28.35 21.65 -12.72
C LYS A 585 -27.36 20.87 -13.56
N VAL A 586 -26.93 21.48 -14.66
CA VAL A 586 -25.85 20.97 -15.52
C VAL A 586 -24.55 21.62 -15.08
N TYR A 587 -23.56 20.82 -14.72
CA TYR A 587 -22.26 21.32 -14.27
C TYR A 587 -21.22 21.20 -15.38
N VAL A 588 -20.38 22.23 -15.52
CA VAL A 588 -19.13 22.11 -16.28
C VAL A 588 -18.22 21.13 -15.55
N LYS A 589 -17.76 20.08 -16.21
CA LYS A 589 -16.86 19.10 -15.61
C LYS A 589 -15.47 19.69 -15.46
N ASN A 590 -15.04 19.88 -14.21
CA ASN A 590 -13.68 20.32 -13.91
C ASN A 590 -12.78 19.12 -13.67
N PHE A 591 -11.59 19.08 -14.28
CA PHE A 591 -10.60 18.07 -13.96
C PHE A 591 -9.73 18.54 -12.79
N CYS A 592 -10.05 18.04 -11.58
CA CYS A 592 -9.30 18.30 -10.35
C CYS A 592 -7.96 17.53 -10.32
N TYR A 593 -7.05 17.90 -11.22
CA TYR A 593 -5.75 17.25 -11.39
C TYR A 593 -4.97 17.13 -10.07
N PRO A 594 -4.82 18.18 -9.25
CA PRO A 594 -4.07 18.11 -7.98
C PRO A 594 -4.61 17.05 -7.03
N GLU A 595 -5.92 17.00 -6.83
CA GLU A 595 -6.58 16.10 -5.87
C GLU A 595 -6.54 14.65 -6.36
N ILE A 596 -6.67 14.42 -7.66
CA ILE A 596 -6.50 13.09 -8.26
C ILE A 596 -5.08 12.56 -8.02
N GLN A 597 -4.06 13.42 -8.10
CA GLN A 597 -2.68 13.02 -7.82
C GLN A 597 -2.44 12.74 -6.34
N GLN A 598 -3.04 13.54 -5.45
CA GLN A 598 -3.05 13.28 -4.01
C GLN A 598 -3.68 11.91 -3.69
N ARG A 599 -4.82 11.56 -4.31
CA ARG A 599 -5.42 10.22 -4.20
C ARG A 599 -4.48 9.11 -4.69
N ASN A 600 -3.82 9.32 -5.83
CA ASN A 600 -2.86 8.35 -6.35
C ASN A 600 -1.67 8.14 -5.39
N ALA A 601 -1.15 9.21 -4.81
CA ALA A 601 -0.07 9.14 -3.82
C ALA A 601 -0.50 8.41 -2.54
N LEU A 602 -1.71 8.67 -2.05
CA LEU A 602 -2.31 7.93 -0.93
C LEU A 602 -2.46 6.43 -1.25
N ASN A 603 -2.95 6.09 -2.44
CA ASN A 603 -3.11 4.70 -2.84
C ASN A 603 -1.77 3.97 -3.00
N ALA A 604 -0.76 4.63 -3.59
CA ALA A 604 0.60 4.11 -3.67
C ALA A 604 1.20 3.89 -2.27
N PHE A 605 1.04 4.85 -1.37
CA PHE A 605 1.48 4.72 0.02
C PHE A 605 0.79 3.56 0.73
N ARG A 606 -0.54 3.43 0.64
CA ARG A 606 -1.32 2.36 1.28
C ARG A 606 -1.02 0.96 0.72
N SER A 607 -0.61 0.88 -0.54
CA SER A 607 -0.23 -0.37 -1.21
C SER A 607 1.26 -0.71 -1.06
N GLY A 608 2.04 0.09 -0.31
CA GLY A 608 3.47 -0.13 -0.11
C GLY A 608 4.32 0.14 -1.36
N GLN A 609 3.79 0.88 -2.33
CA GLN A 609 4.49 1.27 -3.56
C GLN A 609 5.37 2.50 -3.32
N LEU A 610 6.31 2.39 -2.38
CA LEU A 610 7.32 3.41 -2.10
C LEU A 610 8.69 2.95 -2.62
N VAL A 611 9.54 3.90 -2.99
CA VAL A 611 10.95 3.62 -3.33
C VAL A 611 11.71 3.05 -2.13
N ASN A 612 11.54 3.64 -0.94
CA ASN A 612 11.99 3.06 0.32
C ASN A 612 10.78 2.53 1.12
N GLY A 613 10.68 1.20 1.25
CA GLY A 613 9.59 0.53 1.96
C GLY A 613 9.55 0.81 3.47
N GLN A 614 10.70 1.10 4.10
CA GLN A 614 10.77 1.40 5.54
C GLN A 614 10.08 2.71 5.90
N LEU A 615 10.04 3.67 4.97
CA LEU A 615 9.31 4.92 5.16
C LEU A 615 7.83 4.67 5.43
N GLN A 616 7.24 3.60 4.88
CA GLN A 616 5.84 3.29 5.12
C GLN A 616 5.59 2.99 6.60
N SER A 617 6.38 2.09 7.20
CA SER A 617 6.25 1.75 8.63
C SER A 617 6.52 2.96 9.52
N TYR A 618 7.54 3.76 9.20
CA TYR A 618 7.91 4.95 9.96
C TYR A 618 6.85 6.06 9.89
N ILE A 619 6.17 6.21 8.75
CA ILE A 619 5.12 7.22 8.59
C ILE A 619 3.80 6.75 9.23
N LEU A 620 3.49 5.45 9.18
CA LEU A 620 2.32 4.88 9.85
C LEU A 620 2.45 4.99 11.37
N ASN A 621 3.62 4.68 11.91
CA ASN A 621 3.95 4.87 13.31
C ASN A 621 5.40 5.34 13.47
N SER A 622 5.57 6.64 13.75
CA SER A 622 6.90 7.24 13.89
C SER A 622 7.61 6.88 15.19
N LYS A 623 6.94 6.28 16.18
CA LYS A 623 7.61 5.72 17.37
C LYS A 623 8.49 4.52 17.02
N ASN A 624 8.19 3.83 15.92
CA ASN A 624 8.90 2.65 15.46
C ASN A 624 10.11 2.97 14.56
N ILE A 625 10.52 4.23 14.48
CA ILE A 625 11.72 4.60 13.72
C ILE A 625 12.93 3.99 14.42
N GLU A 626 13.57 3.04 13.73
CA GLU A 626 14.83 2.44 14.15
C GLU A 626 15.97 3.28 13.52
N PRO A 627 16.80 3.99 14.31
CA PRO A 627 17.84 4.85 13.76
C PRO A 627 18.86 4.03 12.98
N GLN A 628 19.13 4.43 11.74
CA GLN A 628 20.14 3.81 10.89
C GLN A 628 21.15 4.89 10.51
N THR A 629 22.27 4.91 11.22
CA THR A 629 23.27 5.97 11.06
C THR A 629 24.54 5.44 10.42
N VAL A 630 25.05 6.20 9.44
CA VAL A 630 26.37 5.97 8.84
C VAL A 630 27.42 6.86 9.47
N SER A 631 28.66 6.36 9.54
CA SER A 631 29.81 7.16 9.92
C SER A 631 30.12 8.18 8.82
N LEU A 632 30.05 9.47 9.16
CA LEU A 632 30.16 10.57 8.18
C LEU A 632 31.60 11.06 7.92
N GLY A 633 32.56 10.65 8.75
CA GLY A 633 33.88 11.27 8.81
C GLY A 633 33.81 12.76 9.20
N GLU A 634 34.90 13.50 8.98
CA GLU A 634 34.95 14.94 9.26
C GLU A 634 34.17 15.74 8.20
N LEU A 635 33.24 16.59 8.63
CA LEU A 635 32.47 17.46 7.74
C LEU A 635 33.22 18.77 7.48
N MET A 636 33.43 19.12 6.21
CA MET A 636 33.94 20.44 5.81
C MET A 636 32.78 21.37 5.48
N PHE A 637 32.30 22.11 6.49
CA PHE A 637 31.19 23.04 6.35
C PHE A 637 31.51 24.19 5.38
N GLN A 638 30.65 24.43 4.39
CA GLN A 638 30.81 25.57 3.49
C GLN A 638 30.48 26.88 4.20
N ASN A 639 29.43 26.88 5.02
CA ASN A 639 29.10 28.02 5.87
C ASN A 639 29.76 27.90 7.25
N LYS A 640 30.80 28.71 7.49
CA LYS A 640 31.51 28.76 8.78
C LYS A 640 30.62 29.21 9.95
N GLN A 641 29.68 30.13 9.72
CA GLN A 641 28.77 30.60 10.77
C GLN A 641 27.78 29.50 11.20
N LEU A 642 27.42 28.60 10.27
CA LEU A 642 26.60 27.43 10.59
C LEU A 642 27.36 26.46 11.50
N ALA A 643 28.65 26.24 11.23
CA ALA A 643 29.50 25.37 12.05
C ALA A 643 29.66 25.85 13.50
N GLU A 644 29.55 27.16 13.74
CA GLU A 644 29.57 27.77 15.07
C GLU A 644 28.21 27.65 15.80
N ASN A 645 27.11 27.41 15.08
CA ASN A 645 25.80 27.16 15.66
C ASN A 645 25.60 25.65 15.90
N ARG A 646 25.69 25.23 17.17
CA ARG A 646 25.55 23.83 17.59
C ARG A 646 24.27 23.17 17.04
N ALA A 647 23.12 23.83 17.11
CA ALA A 647 21.84 23.25 16.70
C ALA A 647 21.78 22.99 15.19
N GLN A 648 22.25 23.96 14.39
CA GLN A 648 22.28 23.85 12.94
C GLN A 648 23.33 22.81 12.50
N LYS A 649 24.51 22.81 13.14
CA LYS A 649 25.56 21.82 12.91
C LYS A 649 25.06 20.40 13.18
N GLU A 650 24.49 20.15 14.36
CA GLU A 650 23.92 18.85 14.73
C GLU A 650 22.79 18.46 13.78
N ALA A 651 21.92 19.40 13.36
CA ALA A 651 20.87 19.12 12.39
C ALA A 651 21.44 18.65 11.04
N VAL A 652 22.52 19.26 10.54
CA VAL A 652 23.19 18.82 9.30
C VAL A 652 23.86 17.45 9.50
N GLU A 653 24.61 17.27 10.59
CA GLU A 653 25.30 16.01 10.90
C GLU A 653 24.32 14.84 10.99
N GLN A 654 23.30 14.96 11.83
CA GLN A 654 22.34 13.88 12.03
C GLN A 654 21.46 13.65 10.80
N ALA A 655 21.04 14.71 10.09
CA ALA A 655 20.31 14.55 8.83
C ALA A 655 21.14 13.87 7.74
N LEU A 656 22.46 14.03 7.74
CA LEU A 656 23.35 13.32 6.81
C LEU A 656 23.59 11.88 7.25
N ALA A 657 23.74 11.64 8.56
CA ALA A 657 24.05 10.32 9.13
C ALA A 657 22.87 9.35 9.01
N GLU A 658 21.65 9.81 9.29
CA GLU A 658 20.45 8.98 9.22
C GLU A 658 20.12 8.57 7.77
N GLU A 659 19.98 7.28 7.49
CA GLU A 659 19.79 6.77 6.13
C GLU A 659 18.36 6.95 5.60
N ASN A 660 17.35 6.99 6.48
CA ASN A 660 15.95 6.89 6.07
C ASN A 660 15.17 8.20 6.17
N ILE A 661 14.90 8.64 7.41
CA ILE A 661 14.04 9.80 7.66
C ILE A 661 14.57 10.65 8.82
N TYR A 662 14.69 11.96 8.57
CA TYR A 662 15.09 12.93 9.58
C TYR A 662 14.18 14.15 9.58
N LEU A 663 13.84 14.67 10.77
CA LEU A 663 12.92 15.78 10.93
C LEU A 663 13.60 16.99 11.57
N VAL A 664 13.41 18.18 10.99
CA VAL A 664 13.92 19.43 11.55
C VAL A 664 12.77 20.38 11.81
N GLN A 665 12.57 20.76 13.07
CA GLN A 665 11.71 21.89 13.40
C GLN A 665 12.52 23.18 13.27
N GLY A 666 12.08 24.07 12.39
CA GLY A 666 12.72 25.37 12.17
C GLY A 666 11.81 26.54 12.48
N PRO A 667 11.81 27.05 13.72
CA PRO A 667 11.13 28.30 14.09
C PRO A 667 11.52 29.50 13.20
N PRO A 668 10.77 30.61 13.25
CA PRO A 668 11.05 31.80 12.46
C PRO A 668 12.47 32.34 12.68
N GLY A 669 13.17 32.65 11.59
CA GLY A 669 14.49 33.29 11.65
C GLY A 669 15.65 32.37 12.07
N THR A 670 15.45 31.05 12.14
CA THR A 670 16.45 30.10 12.64
C THR A 670 17.42 29.55 11.57
N GLY A 671 17.31 30.03 10.33
CA GLY A 671 18.22 29.65 9.25
C GLY A 671 17.90 28.32 8.55
N LYS A 672 16.62 27.90 8.50
CA LYS A 672 16.16 26.71 7.76
C LYS A 672 16.80 26.56 6.37
N THR A 673 16.70 27.62 5.55
CA THR A 673 17.25 27.65 4.19
C THR A 673 18.77 27.43 4.18
N THR A 674 19.49 27.93 5.19
CA THR A 674 20.93 27.75 5.33
C THR A 674 21.28 26.29 5.63
N VAL A 675 20.53 25.65 6.54
CA VAL A 675 20.66 24.22 6.85
C VAL A 675 20.37 23.36 5.62
N ILE A 676 19.29 23.67 4.87
CA ILE A 676 18.94 22.95 3.63
C ILE A 676 20.09 22.98 2.63
N ARG A 677 20.63 24.17 2.35
CA ARG A 677 21.74 24.32 1.39
C ARG A 677 22.98 23.56 1.85
N GLU A 678 23.30 23.58 3.14
CA GLU A 678 24.46 22.83 3.65
C GLU A 678 24.24 21.32 3.52
N ILE A 679 23.05 20.79 3.86
CA ILE A 679 22.70 19.38 3.64
C ILE A 679 22.87 19.00 2.17
N MET A 680 22.34 19.80 1.24
CA MET A 680 22.45 19.54 -0.20
C MET A 680 23.91 19.49 -0.66
N ALA A 681 24.72 20.48 -0.25
CA ALA A 681 26.13 20.57 -0.64
C ALA A 681 26.95 19.38 -0.09
N GLN A 682 26.77 19.06 1.19
CA GLN A 682 27.44 17.94 1.85
C GLN A 682 27.02 16.59 1.27
N TYR A 683 25.75 16.44 0.87
CA TYR A 683 25.24 15.21 0.28
C TYR A 683 25.81 15.00 -1.13
N LEU A 684 25.84 16.03 -1.98
CA LEU A 684 26.43 15.96 -3.33
C LEU A 684 27.94 15.70 -3.29
N GLN A 685 28.65 16.28 -2.32
CA GLN A 685 30.09 16.03 -2.17
C GLN A 685 30.39 14.55 -1.85
N ARG A 686 29.53 13.90 -1.08
CA ARG A 686 29.64 12.47 -0.74
C ARG A 686 29.11 11.55 -1.84
N HIS A 687 28.08 12.02 -2.53
CA HIS A 687 27.40 11.27 -3.57
C HIS A 687 27.34 12.10 -4.86
N PRO A 688 28.44 12.18 -5.64
CA PRO A 688 28.53 13.04 -6.82
C PRO A 688 27.54 12.72 -7.94
N SER A 689 26.87 11.58 -7.87
CA SER A 689 25.82 11.15 -8.82
C SER A 689 24.42 11.13 -8.22
N ALA A 690 24.26 11.58 -6.97
CA ALA A 690 22.97 11.59 -6.31
C ALA A 690 22.02 12.60 -6.97
N ARG A 691 20.74 12.21 -7.02
CA ARG A 691 19.66 13.11 -7.42
C ARG A 691 18.92 13.60 -6.18
N ILE A 692 18.95 14.91 -5.98
CA ILE A 692 18.29 15.60 -4.89
C ILE A 692 17.03 16.29 -5.39
N LEU A 693 15.93 16.08 -4.68
CA LEU A 693 14.69 16.83 -4.87
C LEU A 693 14.46 17.77 -3.68
N ILE A 694 14.36 19.07 -3.94
CA ILE A 694 13.89 20.06 -2.97
C ILE A 694 12.45 20.44 -3.32
N VAL A 695 11.55 20.21 -2.37
CA VAL A 695 10.13 20.56 -2.51
C VAL A 695 9.60 21.39 -1.36
N SER A 696 8.59 22.20 -1.66
CA SER A 696 7.80 22.91 -0.66
C SER A 696 6.38 23.10 -1.15
N GLN A 697 5.47 23.49 -0.25
CA GLN A 697 4.13 23.93 -0.63
C GLN A 697 4.16 25.27 -1.39
N ALA A 698 5.13 26.14 -1.10
CA ALA A 698 5.22 27.49 -1.65
C ALA A 698 6.40 27.65 -2.64
N ASN A 699 6.15 28.30 -3.79
CA ASN A 699 7.20 28.59 -4.78
C ASN A 699 8.34 29.41 -4.18
N VAL A 700 8.03 30.41 -3.36
CA VAL A 700 9.03 31.30 -2.73
C VAL A 700 10.03 30.53 -1.86
N ALA A 701 9.60 29.49 -1.15
CA ALA A 701 10.50 28.71 -0.29
C ALA A 701 11.55 27.94 -1.12
N ILE A 702 11.12 27.31 -2.22
CA ILE A 702 12.01 26.61 -3.16
C ILE A 702 12.95 27.59 -3.81
N ASP A 703 12.42 28.71 -4.30
CA ASP A 703 13.20 29.73 -4.99
C ASP A 703 14.27 30.29 -4.05
N ASN A 704 13.93 30.53 -2.77
CA ASN A 704 14.90 30.96 -1.77
C ASN A 704 15.99 29.92 -1.56
N VAL A 705 15.70 28.61 -1.52
CA VAL A 705 16.75 27.59 -1.40
C VAL A 705 17.69 27.60 -2.60
N LEU A 706 17.14 27.62 -3.83
CA LEU A 706 17.92 27.56 -5.07
C LEU A 706 18.72 28.84 -5.34
N LYS A 707 18.16 30.02 -5.01
CA LYS A 707 18.87 31.30 -5.10
C LYS A 707 20.12 31.27 -4.24
N GLY A 708 21.29 31.31 -4.87
CA GLY A 708 22.57 31.30 -4.17
C GLY A 708 23.02 29.92 -3.67
N PHE A 709 22.40 28.83 -4.12
CA PHE A 709 23.01 27.51 -3.99
C PHE A 709 24.13 27.38 -5.03
N GLY A 710 25.37 27.26 -4.55
CA GLY A 710 26.65 27.22 -5.28
C GLY A 710 26.59 27.35 -6.80
N ALA A 711 27.09 28.47 -7.35
CA ALA A 711 27.09 28.75 -8.79
C ALA A 711 27.70 27.61 -9.64
N GLN A 712 28.61 26.81 -9.08
CA GLN A 712 29.14 25.62 -9.75
C GLN A 712 28.11 24.52 -10.06
N TYR A 713 26.93 24.55 -9.43
CA TYR A 713 25.85 23.58 -9.62
C TYR A 713 24.73 24.10 -10.53
N GLU A 714 24.81 25.33 -11.05
CA GLU A 714 23.73 25.96 -11.84
C GLU A 714 23.31 25.13 -13.05
N ASP A 715 24.27 24.57 -13.78
CA ASP A 715 24.01 23.68 -14.92
C ASP A 715 23.31 22.37 -14.52
N GLN A 716 23.51 21.92 -13.28
CA GLN A 716 22.97 20.67 -12.73
C GLN A 716 21.60 20.86 -12.07
N MET A 717 21.14 22.11 -11.91
CA MET A 717 19.85 22.47 -11.31
C MET A 717 18.73 22.58 -12.35
N ILE A 718 17.51 22.19 -11.97
CA ILE A 718 16.30 22.47 -12.75
C ILE A 718 15.14 22.86 -11.84
N ARG A 719 14.47 23.97 -12.17
CA ARG A 719 13.32 24.50 -11.44
C ARG A 719 12.01 24.24 -12.20
N CYS A 720 11.15 23.40 -11.65
CA CYS A 720 9.89 22.96 -12.26
C CYS A 720 8.70 23.66 -11.62
N GLY A 721 7.95 24.43 -12.41
CA GLY A 721 6.77 25.18 -11.94
C GLY A 721 6.30 26.15 -13.02
N ASN A 722 5.17 26.83 -12.79
CA ASN A 722 4.73 27.88 -13.70
C ASN A 722 5.75 29.03 -13.67
N ILE A 723 6.30 29.36 -14.84
CA ILE A 723 7.31 30.41 -15.04
C ILE A 723 6.90 31.77 -14.46
N ASP A 724 5.61 32.12 -14.49
CA ASP A 724 5.09 33.39 -13.96
C ASP A 724 5.18 33.48 -12.42
N LYS A 725 5.35 32.34 -11.75
CA LYS A 725 5.45 32.22 -10.29
C LYS A 725 6.87 31.91 -9.82
N ILE A 726 7.81 31.76 -10.74
CA ILE A 726 9.23 31.54 -10.46
C ILE A 726 9.92 32.90 -10.43
N ASP A 727 10.81 33.10 -9.47
CA ASP A 727 11.61 34.31 -9.44
C ASP A 727 12.46 34.49 -10.71
N ASN A 728 12.52 35.73 -11.22
CA ASN A 728 13.23 36.09 -12.45
C ASN A 728 14.71 35.65 -12.46
N GLN A 729 15.38 35.58 -11.31
CA GLN A 729 16.77 35.13 -11.23
C GLN A 729 16.92 33.63 -11.52
N LEU A 730 15.86 32.84 -11.35
CA LEU A 730 15.84 31.40 -11.58
C LEU A 730 15.23 31.02 -12.93
N THR A 731 14.76 31.99 -13.72
CA THR A 731 14.28 31.75 -15.08
C THR A 731 15.28 31.00 -15.98
N PRO A 732 16.61 31.22 -15.91
CA PRO A 732 17.59 30.46 -16.69
C PRO A 732 17.60 28.96 -16.39
N ILE A 733 17.34 28.59 -15.13
CA ILE A 733 17.30 27.18 -14.69
C ILE A 733 15.88 26.59 -14.71
N SER A 734 14.88 27.32 -15.20
CA SER A 734 13.51 26.82 -15.26
C SER A 734 13.38 25.68 -16.28
N PHE A 735 12.44 24.77 -16.02
CA PHE A 735 12.15 23.66 -16.92
C PHE A 735 11.83 24.15 -18.34
N ASP A 736 10.94 25.15 -18.47
CA ASP A 736 10.51 25.68 -19.76
C ASP A 736 11.67 26.28 -20.56
N THR A 737 12.56 27.04 -19.90
CA THR A 737 13.75 27.62 -20.54
C THR A 737 14.71 26.53 -21.00
N LYS A 738 15.04 25.56 -20.13
CA LYS A 738 15.95 24.45 -20.47
C LYS A 738 15.36 23.54 -21.55
N TYR A 739 14.05 23.29 -21.52
CA TYR A 739 13.35 22.52 -22.53
C TYR A 739 13.43 23.21 -23.90
N LYS A 740 13.08 24.50 -23.98
CA LYS A 740 13.17 25.29 -25.22
C LYS A 740 14.58 25.28 -25.79
N ALA A 741 15.58 25.59 -24.96
CA ALA A 741 16.99 25.60 -25.38
C ALA A 741 17.45 24.22 -25.91
N TYR A 742 17.01 23.12 -25.29
CA TYR A 742 17.34 21.77 -25.75
C TYR A 742 16.69 21.43 -27.10
N VAL A 743 15.41 21.78 -27.27
CA VAL A 743 14.68 21.58 -28.53
C VAL A 743 15.31 22.39 -29.66
N GLU A 744 15.64 23.66 -29.42
CA GLU A 744 16.33 24.53 -30.40
C GLU A 744 17.70 23.96 -30.79
N LYS A 745 18.50 23.51 -29.82
CA LYS A 745 19.81 22.89 -30.06
C LYS A 745 19.71 21.63 -30.93
N ILE A 746 18.68 20.82 -30.75
CA ILE A 746 18.45 19.64 -31.59
C ILE A 746 17.96 20.03 -32.97
N ALA A 747 17.06 21.00 -33.07
CA ALA A 747 16.53 21.49 -34.34
C ALA A 747 17.66 21.98 -35.26
N GLN A 748 18.64 22.68 -34.69
CA GLN A 748 19.80 23.25 -35.39
C GLN A 748 20.93 22.24 -35.69
N LYS A 749 20.91 21.03 -35.12
CA LYS A 749 21.93 20.01 -35.44
C LYS A 749 21.73 19.47 -36.86
N GLU A 750 22.82 19.36 -37.61
CA GLU A 750 22.90 18.67 -38.90
C GLU A 750 23.95 17.56 -38.81
N GLU A 751 23.59 16.36 -39.26
CA GLU A 751 24.45 15.16 -39.22
C GLU A 751 24.40 14.46 -40.58
N HIS A 752 25.49 13.81 -40.96
CA HIS A 752 25.65 13.15 -42.25
C HIS A 752 25.81 11.62 -42.11
N GLY A 753 25.53 10.86 -43.17
CA GLY A 753 25.68 9.40 -43.17
C GLY A 753 24.61 8.67 -42.34
N ALA A 754 24.95 7.52 -41.74
CA ALA A 754 24.00 6.66 -41.01
C ALA A 754 23.32 7.34 -39.80
N GLN A 755 23.95 8.38 -39.25
CA GLN A 755 23.45 9.13 -38.08
C GLN A 755 22.35 10.14 -38.45
N ALA A 756 22.26 10.55 -39.72
CA ALA A 756 21.22 11.47 -40.21
C ALA A 756 19.81 10.89 -40.04
N LEU A 757 19.65 9.58 -40.28
CA LEU A 757 18.38 8.87 -40.12
C LEU A 757 17.91 8.82 -38.66
N PHE A 758 18.84 8.64 -37.72
CA PHE A 758 18.54 8.71 -36.28
C PHE A 758 18.13 10.12 -35.89
N LEU A 759 18.86 11.14 -36.31
CA LEU A 759 18.56 12.54 -36.00
C LEU A 759 17.19 12.96 -36.55
N THR A 760 16.83 12.54 -37.77
CA THR A 760 15.50 12.80 -38.35
C THR A 760 14.38 12.15 -37.54
N ARG A 761 14.55 10.88 -37.13
CA ARG A 761 13.58 10.20 -36.24
C ARG A 761 13.49 10.87 -34.87
N TRP A 762 14.62 11.32 -34.33
CA TRP A 762 14.67 12.04 -33.06
C TRP A 762 13.95 13.39 -33.16
N LYS A 763 14.20 14.16 -34.22
CA LYS A 763 13.46 15.41 -34.53
C LYS A 763 11.96 15.16 -34.68
N SER A 764 11.53 14.06 -35.31
CA SER A 764 10.10 13.73 -35.41
C SER A 764 9.46 13.37 -34.06
N LEU A 765 10.19 12.70 -33.16
CA LEU A 765 9.70 12.37 -31.82
C LEU A 765 9.56 13.61 -30.93
N ILE A 766 10.46 14.58 -31.09
CA ILE A 766 10.46 15.83 -30.32
C ILE A 766 9.46 16.85 -30.90
N GLY A 767 9.29 16.88 -32.23
CA GLY A 767 8.44 17.84 -32.95
C GLY A 767 6.95 17.49 -33.01
N CYS A 768 6.51 16.36 -32.45
CA CYS A 768 5.10 16.01 -32.35
C CYS A 768 4.37 16.93 -31.34
N GLY A 769 3.84 18.06 -31.83
CA GLY A 769 2.94 18.96 -31.09
C GLY A 769 3.49 20.38 -31.01
N GLN A 770 3.07 21.26 -31.92
CA GLN A 770 3.57 22.63 -32.04
C GLN A 770 3.32 23.54 -30.80
N ASP A 771 2.54 23.09 -29.80
CA ASP A 771 2.20 23.89 -28.61
C ASP A 771 2.35 23.19 -27.24
N ARG A 772 2.83 21.93 -27.15
CA ARG A 772 2.90 21.21 -25.86
C ARG A 772 4.19 20.40 -25.68
N ALA A 773 4.82 20.53 -24.51
CA ALA A 773 6.04 19.77 -24.17
C ALA A 773 5.77 18.26 -24.11
N ASN A 774 6.68 17.48 -24.71
CA ASN A 774 6.60 16.02 -24.77
C ASN A 774 6.99 15.41 -23.39
N PRO A 775 6.14 14.58 -22.75
CA PRO A 775 6.43 13.99 -21.44
C PRO A 775 7.72 13.16 -21.38
N ILE A 776 8.07 12.48 -22.47
CA ILE A 776 9.32 11.68 -22.57
C ILE A 776 10.53 12.61 -22.49
N MET A 777 10.43 13.76 -23.14
CA MET A 777 11.49 14.77 -23.14
C MET A 777 11.61 15.45 -21.78
N GLY A 778 10.48 15.70 -21.11
CA GLY A 778 10.50 16.16 -19.72
C GLY A 778 11.23 15.18 -18.80
N GLU A 779 10.89 13.89 -18.88
CA GLU A 779 11.54 12.85 -18.09
C GLU A 779 13.06 12.79 -18.34
N LEU A 780 13.50 12.85 -19.59
CA LEU A 780 14.92 12.86 -19.95
C LEU A 780 15.63 14.10 -19.41
N LEU A 781 15.00 15.27 -19.55
CA LEU A 781 15.57 16.52 -19.06
C LEU A 781 15.74 16.45 -17.54
N VAL A 782 14.71 16.04 -16.80
CA VAL A 782 14.79 15.86 -15.35
C VAL A 782 15.84 14.84 -14.95
N LYS A 783 15.93 13.69 -15.63
CA LYS A 783 16.91 12.64 -15.32
C LYS A 783 18.36 13.09 -15.51
N ASN A 784 18.60 14.02 -16.43
CA ASN A 784 19.91 14.62 -16.71
C ASN A 784 20.32 15.72 -15.71
N HIS A 785 19.44 16.11 -14.79
CA HIS A 785 19.76 17.08 -13.74
C HIS A 785 19.86 16.39 -12.38
N GLN A 786 20.76 16.88 -11.54
CA GLN A 786 21.02 16.32 -10.21
C GLN A 786 20.15 16.98 -9.15
N ILE A 787 19.88 18.28 -9.27
CA ILE A 787 19.13 19.04 -8.28
C ILE A 787 17.83 19.51 -8.93
N ILE A 788 16.70 19.06 -8.39
CA ILE A 788 15.38 19.39 -8.90
C ILE A 788 14.66 20.20 -7.83
N GLY A 789 14.14 21.38 -8.20
CA GLY A 789 13.25 22.16 -7.34
C GLY A 789 11.83 22.19 -7.89
N ALA A 790 10.85 21.79 -7.08
CA ALA A 790 9.43 21.79 -7.50
C ALA A 790 8.51 21.99 -6.30
N THR A 791 7.28 22.45 -6.50
CA THR A 791 6.27 22.32 -5.43
C THR A 791 5.83 20.86 -5.30
N CYS A 792 5.26 20.46 -4.16
CA CYS A 792 4.75 19.09 -3.98
C CYS A 792 3.78 18.67 -5.11
N LEU A 793 2.91 19.59 -5.54
CA LEU A 793 2.02 19.38 -6.69
C LEU A 793 2.70 19.59 -8.04
N GLY A 794 3.73 20.45 -8.10
CA GLY A 794 4.53 20.70 -9.30
C GLY A 794 5.24 19.45 -9.83
N LEU A 795 5.55 18.49 -8.95
CA LEU A 795 6.08 17.16 -9.30
C LEU A 795 5.19 16.34 -10.23
N MET A 796 3.91 16.68 -10.32
CA MET A 796 2.94 15.87 -11.07
C MET A 796 2.56 16.53 -12.39
N GLN A 797 3.16 17.64 -12.80
CA GLN A 797 2.79 18.24 -14.09
C GLN A 797 3.07 17.27 -15.24
N ARG A 798 2.01 16.90 -16.01
CA ARG A 798 2.02 15.85 -17.05
C ARG A 798 3.16 15.96 -18.08
N GLN A 799 3.72 17.16 -18.26
CA GLN A 799 4.72 17.45 -19.28
C GLN A 799 6.16 17.32 -18.77
N ILE A 800 6.38 17.28 -17.45
CA ILE A 800 7.71 17.32 -16.85
C ILE A 800 8.27 15.91 -16.59
N GLY A 801 7.41 14.87 -16.48
CA GLY A 801 7.84 13.48 -16.31
C GLY A 801 8.46 13.16 -14.94
N LEU A 802 8.28 14.04 -13.96
CA LEU A 802 8.78 13.88 -12.59
C LEU A 802 8.14 12.68 -11.89
N ASP A 803 6.93 12.25 -12.28
CA ASP A 803 6.19 11.08 -11.76
C ASP A 803 6.97 9.76 -11.84
N ARG A 804 7.91 9.64 -12.78
CA ARG A 804 8.68 8.41 -13.06
C ARG A 804 10.13 8.45 -12.59
N VAL A 805 10.48 9.48 -11.84
CA VAL A 805 11.85 9.71 -11.36
C VAL A 805 11.93 9.42 -9.88
N GLU A 806 12.94 8.65 -9.49
CA GLU A 806 13.31 8.37 -8.11
C GLU A 806 14.44 9.33 -7.67
N PHE A 807 14.47 9.63 -6.38
CA PHE A 807 15.41 10.57 -5.78
C PHE A 807 16.16 9.93 -4.63
N ASP A 808 17.47 10.15 -4.59
CA ASP A 808 18.33 9.64 -3.51
C ASP A 808 18.07 10.40 -2.21
N LEU A 809 17.85 11.71 -2.30
CA LEU A 809 17.48 12.57 -1.20
C LEU A 809 16.29 13.46 -1.59
N VAL A 810 15.25 13.44 -0.76
CA VAL A 810 14.12 14.37 -0.85
C VAL A 810 14.12 15.26 0.38
N ILE A 811 14.24 16.57 0.17
CA ILE A 811 14.12 17.58 1.22
C ILE A 811 12.78 18.28 1.03
N ILE A 812 11.96 18.29 2.08
CA ILE A 812 10.65 18.95 2.07
C ILE A 812 10.69 20.12 3.05
N ASP A 813 10.65 21.36 2.53
CA ASP A 813 10.54 22.57 3.35
C ASP A 813 9.08 22.99 3.53
N GLU A 814 8.79 23.68 4.64
CA GLU A 814 7.45 24.04 5.10
C GLU A 814 6.49 22.81 5.22
N ALA A 815 7.04 21.65 5.61
CA ALA A 815 6.27 20.40 5.73
C ALA A 815 5.09 20.49 6.72
N GLY A 816 5.16 21.41 7.70
CA GLY A 816 4.08 21.71 8.64
C GLY A 816 2.78 22.20 7.99
N LYS A 817 2.88 22.81 6.79
CA LYS A 817 1.77 23.40 6.03
C LYS A 817 1.24 22.50 4.90
N ALA A 818 1.92 21.41 4.58
CA ALA A 818 1.48 20.52 3.53
C ALA A 818 0.43 19.52 4.05
N LEU A 819 -0.59 19.23 3.24
CA LEU A 819 -1.54 18.17 3.56
C LEU A 819 -0.85 16.80 3.53
N PRO A 820 -1.33 15.80 4.27
CA PRO A 820 -0.72 14.47 4.27
C PRO A 820 -0.60 13.89 2.86
N ALA A 821 -1.64 14.01 2.04
CA ALA A 821 -1.64 13.53 0.67
C ALA A 821 -0.67 14.29 -0.25
N GLU A 822 -0.42 15.59 0.01
CA GLU A 822 0.58 16.38 -0.72
C GLU A 822 2.01 15.97 -0.35
N LEU A 823 2.27 15.72 0.93
CA LEU A 823 3.57 15.23 1.41
C LEU A 823 3.89 13.85 0.85
N LEU A 824 2.89 12.98 0.70
CA LEU A 824 3.10 11.63 0.17
C LEU A 824 3.59 11.62 -1.29
N ILE A 825 3.31 12.66 -2.08
CA ILE A 825 3.74 12.76 -3.49
C ILE A 825 5.28 12.66 -3.62
N PRO A 826 6.08 13.53 -2.96
CA PRO A 826 7.54 13.40 -2.94
C PRO A 826 8.02 12.22 -2.09
N LEU A 827 7.37 11.90 -0.97
CA LEU A 827 7.81 10.83 -0.05
C LEU A 827 7.85 9.45 -0.74
N ASN A 828 6.83 9.13 -1.54
CA ASN A 828 6.77 7.83 -2.24
C ASN A 828 7.93 7.60 -3.21
N LYS A 829 8.66 8.64 -3.59
CA LYS A 829 9.77 8.60 -4.56
C LYS A 829 11.16 8.71 -3.93
N ALA A 830 11.21 8.83 -2.61
CA ALA A 830 12.42 9.07 -1.87
C ALA A 830 13.10 7.76 -1.46
N LYS A 831 14.42 7.69 -1.61
CA LYS A 831 15.24 6.72 -0.85
C LYS A 831 15.45 7.22 0.58
N LYS A 832 15.78 8.51 0.72
CA LYS A 832 15.96 9.22 1.98
C LYS A 832 15.16 10.51 2.02
N VAL A 833 14.62 10.86 3.19
CA VAL A 833 13.77 12.03 3.40
C VAL A 833 14.31 12.91 4.52
N VAL A 834 14.37 14.22 4.29
CA VAL A 834 14.53 15.23 5.33
C VAL A 834 13.30 16.14 5.33
N LEU A 835 12.49 16.06 6.37
CA LEU A 835 11.29 16.90 6.56
C LEU A 835 11.65 18.12 7.40
N ILE A 836 11.40 19.31 6.87
CA ILE A 836 11.71 20.57 7.53
C ILE A 836 10.44 21.39 7.60
N GLY A 837 10.08 21.83 8.80
CA GLY A 837 8.82 22.53 9.00
C GLY A 837 8.72 23.13 10.38
N ASP A 838 7.55 23.69 10.68
CA ASP A 838 7.26 24.20 12.00
C ASP A 838 5.78 24.01 12.33
N HIS A 839 5.49 23.06 13.22
CA HIS A 839 4.12 22.74 13.61
C HIS A 839 3.50 23.77 14.58
N LYS A 840 4.26 24.79 15.00
CA LYS A 840 3.76 25.95 15.76
C LYS A 840 3.39 27.14 14.85
N GLN A 841 3.66 27.04 13.54
CA GLN A 841 3.20 27.98 12.51
C GLN A 841 1.96 27.43 11.78
N LEU A 842 1.51 28.11 10.72
CA LEU A 842 0.21 27.86 10.08
C LEU A 842 0.01 26.38 9.68
N PRO A 843 -1.13 25.78 10.03
CA PRO A 843 -1.49 24.44 9.58
C PRO A 843 -1.80 24.41 8.07
N PRO A 844 -1.97 23.22 7.48
CA PRO A 844 -2.36 23.09 6.09
C PRO A 844 -3.67 23.80 5.76
N VAL A 845 -3.72 24.48 4.63
CA VAL A 845 -4.95 25.12 4.14
C VAL A 845 -5.85 24.05 3.55
N VAL A 846 -6.96 23.79 4.21
CA VAL A 846 -7.99 22.86 3.72
C VAL A 846 -8.88 23.60 2.72
N ASN A 847 -9.38 22.88 1.70
CA ASN A 847 -10.29 23.46 0.72
C ASN A 847 -11.55 24.04 1.42
N PRO A 848 -11.99 25.28 1.10
CA PRO A 848 -13.19 25.90 1.67
C PRO A 848 -14.45 25.04 1.63
N SER A 849 -14.56 24.15 0.63
CA SER A 849 -15.65 23.20 0.47
C SER A 849 -15.67 22.10 1.54
N LEU A 850 -14.55 21.86 2.21
CA LEU A 850 -14.42 21.00 3.38
C LEU A 850 -14.40 21.81 4.69
N TYR A 851 -13.90 23.05 4.65
CA TYR A 851 -13.73 23.92 5.83
C TYR A 851 -13.50 25.39 5.47
N ASP A 852 -14.40 26.31 5.87
CA ASP A 852 -14.24 27.76 5.65
C ASP A 852 -13.73 28.48 6.90
N THR A 853 -12.45 28.87 6.89
CA THR A 853 -11.78 29.57 7.99
C THR A 853 -12.34 30.96 8.30
N GLU A 854 -13.00 31.62 7.34
CA GLU A 854 -13.51 33.00 7.53
C GLU A 854 -14.88 33.04 8.24
N LYS A 855 -15.57 31.89 8.34
CA LYS A 855 -16.92 31.78 8.93
C LYS A 855 -16.95 31.27 10.38
N ILE A 856 -15.78 31.11 11.01
CA ILE A 856 -15.65 30.62 12.38
C ILE A 856 -16.00 31.74 13.36
N GLU A 857 -17.29 31.85 13.65
CA GLU A 857 -17.80 32.64 14.78
C GLU A 857 -17.98 31.72 16.01
N LEU A 858 -18.00 32.29 17.22
CA LEU A 858 -18.14 31.54 18.49
C LEU A 858 -19.37 30.61 18.50
N GLU A 859 -20.40 30.95 17.73
CA GLU A 859 -21.66 30.21 17.60
C GLU A 859 -21.60 29.01 16.63
N ASN A 860 -20.55 28.91 15.78
CA ASN A 860 -20.40 27.87 14.73
C ASN A 860 -19.42 26.73 15.11
N HIS A 861 -18.94 26.71 16.35
CA HIS A 861 -17.84 25.84 16.80
C HIS A 861 -18.18 24.33 16.78
N SER A 862 -19.46 23.97 16.93
CA SER A 862 -19.91 22.56 17.00
C SER A 862 -19.71 21.78 15.69
N TYR A 863 -19.51 22.46 14.57
CA TYR A 863 -19.26 21.84 13.26
C TYR A 863 -17.75 21.69 12.93
N CYS A 864 -16.85 22.28 13.72
CA CYS A 864 -15.49 22.66 13.28
C CYS A 864 -14.34 21.81 13.83
N VAL A 865 -14.59 20.68 14.50
CA VAL A 865 -13.50 19.89 15.12
C VAL A 865 -13.53 18.46 14.59
N ASN A 866 -12.77 18.22 13.53
CA ASN A 866 -12.28 16.89 13.21
C ASN A 866 -10.76 16.92 13.42
N ASP A 867 -10.25 16.11 14.35
CA ASP A 867 -8.82 15.97 14.66
C ASP A 867 -7.94 15.78 13.42
N LEU A 868 -8.54 15.22 12.35
CA LEU A 868 -7.92 15.01 11.04
C LEU A 868 -7.34 16.28 10.40
N PHE A 869 -7.97 17.44 10.58
CA PHE A 869 -7.57 18.70 9.94
C PHE A 869 -6.79 19.64 10.86
N VAL A 870 -6.80 19.38 12.17
CA VAL A 870 -6.12 20.21 13.18
C VAL A 870 -4.65 19.83 13.33
N THR A 871 -4.34 18.53 13.27
CA THR A 871 -2.98 18.02 13.46
C THR A 871 -2.34 17.69 12.11
N SER A 872 -1.33 18.45 11.69
CA SER A 872 -0.59 18.16 10.46
C SER A 872 0.20 16.85 10.57
N LEU A 873 0.45 16.19 9.44
CA LEU A 873 1.27 14.96 9.42
C LEU A 873 2.68 15.24 9.98
N PHE A 874 3.28 16.38 9.66
CA PHE A 874 4.57 16.78 10.22
C PHE A 874 4.53 16.84 11.75
N LYS A 875 3.49 17.45 12.35
CA LYS A 875 3.31 17.48 13.80
C LYS A 875 3.24 16.08 14.39
N ARG A 876 2.38 15.22 13.82
CA ARG A 876 2.21 13.82 14.22
C ARG A 876 3.53 13.06 14.18
N LEU A 877 4.33 13.24 13.13
CA LEU A 877 5.64 12.57 13.00
C LEU A 877 6.65 13.13 14.00
N TYR A 878 6.78 14.46 14.08
CA TYR A 878 7.78 15.15 14.91
C TYR A 878 7.59 14.89 16.41
N GLU A 879 6.35 14.95 16.91
CA GLU A 879 6.07 14.74 18.33
C GLU A 879 6.30 13.29 18.77
N ASN A 880 6.05 12.32 17.88
CA ASN A 880 6.14 10.90 18.20
C ASN A 880 7.47 10.21 17.84
N CYS A 881 8.30 10.79 16.96
CA CYS A 881 9.57 10.17 16.59
C CYS A 881 10.64 10.26 17.70
N PRO A 882 11.61 9.33 17.73
CA PRO A 882 12.75 9.38 18.65
C PRO A 882 13.57 10.65 18.50
N ASP A 883 14.20 11.11 19.60
CA ASP A 883 15.07 12.30 19.59
C ASP A 883 16.29 12.15 18.67
N THR A 884 16.70 10.91 18.36
CA THR A 884 17.76 10.62 17.39
C THR A 884 17.39 11.00 15.95
N ASN A 885 16.10 11.14 15.64
CA ASN A 885 15.58 11.39 14.29
C ASN A 885 14.93 12.77 14.16
N LYS A 886 15.07 13.63 15.17
CA LYS A 886 14.54 14.99 15.14
C LYS A 886 15.46 16.02 15.78
N GLN A 887 15.39 17.27 15.30
CA GLN A 887 16.08 18.39 15.92
C GLN A 887 15.30 19.70 15.78
N MET A 888 15.28 20.52 16.83
CA MET A 888 14.78 21.90 16.77
C MET A 888 15.93 22.89 16.58
N LEU A 889 15.84 23.73 15.56
CA LEU A 889 16.74 24.88 15.41
C LEU A 889 16.33 25.94 16.43
N HIS A 890 17.10 26.11 17.50
CA HIS A 890 16.66 26.90 18.65
C HIS A 890 17.23 28.33 18.71
N THR A 891 17.96 28.81 17.69
CA THR A 891 18.53 30.19 17.69
C THR A 891 18.01 31.01 16.51
N GLN A 892 17.34 32.14 16.77
CA GLN A 892 16.79 33.05 15.77
C GLN A 892 17.72 34.25 15.51
N TYR A 893 17.82 34.68 14.25
CA TYR A 893 18.63 35.82 13.80
C TYR A 893 17.81 36.93 13.12
N ARG A 894 16.51 36.69 12.89
CA ARG A 894 15.63 37.57 12.11
C ARG A 894 15.08 38.73 12.91
N MET A 895 14.68 38.54 14.17
CA MET A 895 13.88 39.51 14.92
C MET A 895 14.76 40.25 15.94
N PRO A 896 14.43 41.51 16.30
CA PRO A 896 15.02 42.16 17.47
C PRO A 896 14.74 41.33 18.74
N ALA A 897 15.65 41.39 19.71
CA ALA A 897 15.60 40.53 20.90
C ALA A 897 14.27 40.59 21.66
N VAL A 898 13.67 41.79 21.81
CA VAL A 898 12.37 41.96 22.51
C VAL A 898 11.23 41.23 21.80
N ILE A 899 11.20 41.24 20.46
CA ILE A 899 10.18 40.53 19.69
C ILE A 899 10.48 39.02 19.69
N GLY A 900 11.75 38.64 19.51
CA GLY A 900 12.19 37.24 19.56
C GLY A 900 11.85 36.57 20.90
N SER A 901 12.08 37.26 22.01
CA SER A 901 11.71 36.81 23.37
C SER A 901 10.20 36.68 23.54
N MET A 902 9.40 37.61 23.03
CA MET A 902 7.94 37.51 23.02
C MET A 902 7.48 36.24 22.29
N ILE A 903 7.97 36.03 21.06
CA ILE A 903 7.65 34.84 20.25
C ILE A 903 8.07 33.56 20.98
N SER A 904 9.27 33.54 21.58
CA SER A 904 9.81 32.40 22.31
C SER A 904 8.91 32.00 23.49
N GLN A 905 8.58 32.98 24.34
CA GLN A 905 7.78 32.77 25.54
C GLN A 905 6.38 32.24 25.20
N PHE A 906 5.78 32.80 24.15
CA PHE A 906 4.37 32.55 23.83
C PHE A 906 4.12 31.33 22.95
N PHE A 907 5.04 30.98 22.04
CA PHE A 907 4.79 29.93 21.05
C PHE A 907 5.77 28.75 21.14
N TYR A 908 6.91 28.91 21.83
CA TYR A 908 8.00 27.92 21.89
C TYR A 908 8.48 27.63 23.31
N GLU A 909 7.68 27.90 24.34
CA GLU A 909 7.99 27.56 25.75
C GLU A 909 9.34 28.13 26.23
N GLY A 910 9.78 29.26 25.68
CA GLY A 910 11.07 29.88 26.00
C GLY A 910 12.30 29.19 25.39
N LYS A 911 12.13 28.16 24.56
CA LYS A 911 13.23 27.40 23.94
C LYS A 911 13.91 28.13 22.78
N LEU A 912 13.27 29.16 22.20
CA LEU A 912 13.84 29.95 21.11
C LEU A 912 14.76 31.06 21.65
N LEU A 913 16.04 30.98 21.34
CA LEU A 913 17.09 31.90 21.74
C LEU A 913 17.34 32.99 20.71
N ASN A 914 17.82 34.14 21.19
CA ASN A 914 18.22 35.28 20.37
C ASN A 914 19.69 35.17 19.97
N GLY A 915 19.97 35.13 18.66
CA GLY A 915 21.31 35.01 18.11
C GLY A 915 22.09 36.33 18.09
N ARG A 916 23.32 36.29 17.57
CA ARG A 916 24.19 37.46 17.48
C ARG A 916 23.54 38.57 16.64
N GLY A 917 23.62 39.82 17.11
CA GLY A 917 23.12 41.01 16.40
C GLY A 917 21.63 41.32 16.57
N THR A 918 20.87 40.51 17.32
CA THR A 918 19.45 40.78 17.58
C THR A 918 19.22 41.77 18.72
N ALA A 919 20.12 41.81 19.71
CA ALA A 919 20.04 42.73 20.85
C ALA A 919 20.51 44.15 20.49
N GLU A 920 21.51 44.26 19.63
CA GLU A 920 22.12 45.53 19.19
C GLU A 920 21.42 46.12 17.95
N ARG A 921 20.28 45.55 17.54
CA ARG A 921 19.63 45.97 16.30
C ARG A 921 19.05 47.38 16.47
N PRO A 922 19.30 48.31 15.54
CA PRO A 922 18.74 49.65 15.63
C PRO A 922 17.25 49.66 15.24
N THR A 923 16.46 50.45 15.95
CA THR A 923 15.11 50.83 15.52
C THR A 923 15.20 51.71 14.27
N LYS A 924 14.20 51.60 13.38
CA LYS A 924 14.19 52.33 12.10
C LYS A 924 12.99 53.24 11.92
N TYR A 925 11.80 52.83 12.34
CA TYR A 925 10.55 53.53 12.04
C TYR A 925 9.98 54.21 13.27
N PHE A 926 10.24 53.66 14.46
CA PHE A 926 9.73 54.15 15.74
C PHE A 926 10.86 54.16 16.79
N ASP A 927 10.59 54.73 17.96
CA ASP A 927 11.57 54.77 19.06
C ASP A 927 11.79 53.37 19.71
N HIS A 928 10.85 52.44 19.49
CA HIS A 928 10.88 51.08 20.03
C HIS A 928 10.67 50.07 18.90
N HIS A 929 11.15 48.85 19.09
CA HIS A 929 10.92 47.75 18.13
C HIS A 929 9.49 47.22 18.17
N LEU A 930 8.86 47.21 19.35
CA LEU A 930 7.51 46.66 19.56
C LEU A 930 6.56 47.79 19.94
N ASN A 931 5.57 48.05 19.08
CA ASN A 931 4.66 49.19 19.21
C ASN A 931 3.20 48.76 19.05
N LEU A 932 2.30 49.35 19.85
CA LEU A 932 0.86 49.27 19.70
C LEU A 932 0.28 50.67 19.51
N LEU A 933 -0.34 50.92 18.36
CA LEU A 933 -1.18 52.10 18.14
C LEU A 933 -2.57 51.83 18.72
N ASP A 934 -2.84 52.43 19.88
CA ASP A 934 -4.08 52.24 20.63
C ASP A 934 -5.18 53.20 20.18
N LEU A 935 -6.22 52.62 19.56
CA LEU A 935 -7.42 53.27 19.06
C LEU A 935 -8.65 53.02 19.96
N SER A 936 -8.44 52.69 21.23
CA SER A 936 -9.55 52.40 22.17
C SER A 936 -10.51 53.57 22.41
N ASP A 937 -10.05 54.79 22.21
CA ASP A 937 -10.83 56.01 22.42
C ASP A 937 -11.37 56.62 21.11
N GLU A 938 -11.02 56.04 19.95
CA GLU A 938 -11.46 56.52 18.64
C GLU A 938 -12.83 55.95 18.26
N VAL A 939 -13.82 56.82 18.11
CA VAL A 939 -15.21 56.44 17.85
C VAL A 939 -15.40 55.85 16.45
N GLN A 940 -14.62 56.30 15.47
CA GLN A 940 -14.66 55.82 14.08
C GLN A 940 -13.97 54.45 13.89
N TYR A 941 -13.15 54.00 14.83
CA TYR A 941 -12.49 52.69 14.79
C TYR A 941 -13.48 51.56 15.11
N ARG A 942 -14.27 51.16 14.10
CA ARG A 942 -15.36 50.19 14.24
C ARG A 942 -15.38 49.21 13.08
N GLU A 943 -15.48 47.91 13.38
CA GLU A 943 -15.66 46.91 12.34
C GLU A 943 -17.06 46.96 11.68
N SER A 944 -17.11 46.64 10.39
CA SER A 944 -18.31 46.47 9.57
C SER A 944 -18.35 45.06 8.97
N THR A 945 -19.55 44.46 8.90
CA THR A 945 -19.81 43.13 8.33
C THR A 945 -20.79 43.15 7.14
N LYS A 946 -21.10 44.33 6.60
CA LYS A 946 -22.15 44.51 5.57
C LYS A 946 -21.93 43.72 4.27
N ASN A 947 -20.68 43.35 3.94
CA ASN A 947 -20.31 42.69 2.68
C ASN A 947 -19.86 41.22 2.88
N ALA A 948 -20.46 40.49 3.82
CA ALA A 948 -20.11 39.10 4.19
C ALA A 948 -18.66 38.88 4.69
N THR A 949 -17.83 39.92 4.71
CA THR A 949 -16.46 39.91 5.24
C THR A 949 -16.28 41.08 6.20
N VAL A 950 -15.34 40.94 7.15
CA VAL A 950 -15.08 41.95 8.17
C VAL A 950 -14.11 42.99 7.63
N THR A 951 -14.46 44.26 7.79
CA THR A 951 -13.67 45.43 7.35
C THR A 951 -13.66 46.52 8.41
N ASN A 952 -12.67 47.40 8.36
CA ASN A 952 -12.57 48.61 9.18
C ASN A 952 -11.97 49.73 8.32
N GLU A 953 -12.85 50.57 7.77
CA GLU A 953 -12.47 51.63 6.82
C GLU A 953 -11.60 52.72 7.45
N TYR A 954 -11.81 53.00 8.74
CA TYR A 954 -11.00 53.98 9.46
C TYR A 954 -9.56 53.49 9.60
N GLU A 955 -9.37 52.24 10.02
CA GLU A 955 -8.05 51.58 10.08
C GLU A 955 -7.36 51.58 8.70
N ALA A 956 -8.10 51.26 7.62
CA ALA A 956 -7.54 51.24 6.27
C ALA A 956 -7.04 52.62 5.81
N ARG A 957 -7.80 53.69 6.07
CA ARG A 957 -7.37 55.07 5.77
C ARG A 957 -6.16 55.49 6.60
N LEU A 958 -6.13 55.13 7.88
CA LEU A 958 -5.03 55.42 8.78
C LEU A 958 -3.73 54.75 8.32
N VAL A 959 -3.79 53.47 7.97
CA VAL A 959 -2.68 52.71 7.41
C VAL A 959 -2.16 53.37 6.13
N ALA A 960 -3.05 53.77 5.21
CA ALA A 960 -2.63 54.40 3.96
C ALA A 960 -1.87 55.72 4.21
N LYS A 961 -2.37 56.57 5.11
CA LYS A 961 -1.68 57.80 5.52
C LYS A 961 -0.32 57.52 6.17
N LEU A 962 -0.26 56.52 7.04
CA LEU A 962 0.97 56.13 7.72
C LEU A 962 2.03 55.64 6.73
N VAL A 963 1.65 54.71 5.87
CA VAL A 963 2.54 54.14 4.84
C VAL A 963 3.05 55.23 3.90
N LYS A 964 2.19 56.18 3.49
CA LYS A 964 2.60 57.34 2.70
C LYS A 964 3.71 58.14 3.37
N ARG A 965 3.52 58.46 4.66
CA ARG A 965 4.46 59.26 5.44
C ARG A 965 5.79 58.53 5.65
N ILE A 966 5.74 57.23 5.90
CA ILE A 966 6.93 56.39 6.09
C ILE A 966 7.70 56.31 4.77
N ARG A 967 7.03 55.96 3.66
CA ARG A 967 7.66 55.83 2.34
C ARG A 967 8.23 57.15 1.83
N ALA A 968 7.63 58.29 2.17
CA ALA A 968 8.18 59.62 1.85
C ALA A 968 9.53 59.93 2.54
N LYS A 969 9.90 59.20 3.59
CA LYS A 969 11.13 59.43 4.39
C LYS A 969 12.10 58.27 4.40
N ARG A 970 11.71 57.12 3.84
CA ARG A 970 12.47 55.86 3.91
C ARG A 970 12.71 55.30 2.51
N PRO A 971 13.90 54.74 2.28
CA PRO A 971 14.29 54.19 0.97
C PRO A 971 13.34 53.05 0.53
N VAL A 972 13.12 52.90 -0.79
CA VAL A 972 12.21 51.89 -1.37
C VAL A 972 12.72 50.46 -1.13
N GLU A 973 14.03 50.29 -0.96
CA GLU A 973 14.71 49.05 -0.63
C GLU A 973 14.25 48.47 0.73
N GLU A 974 13.77 49.34 1.63
CA GLU A 974 13.17 48.90 2.89
C GLU A 974 11.72 48.45 2.67
N LYS A 975 11.48 47.16 2.87
CA LYS A 975 10.19 46.52 2.63
C LYS A 975 9.25 46.76 3.79
N ILE A 976 8.00 47.09 3.44
CA ILE A 976 6.91 47.27 4.41
C ILE A 976 5.89 46.16 4.17
N ALA A 977 5.44 45.51 5.24
CA ALA A 977 4.36 44.54 5.19
C ALA A 977 3.15 45.05 5.97
N VAL A 978 2.01 45.18 5.31
CA VAL A 978 0.70 45.40 5.94
C VAL A 978 -0.05 44.07 5.94
N ILE A 979 -0.24 43.53 7.14
CA ILE A 979 -0.85 42.22 7.36
C ILE A 979 -2.18 42.42 8.08
N CYS A 980 -3.25 41.81 7.57
CA CYS A 980 -4.58 41.85 8.20
C CYS A 980 -5.26 40.47 8.22
N PRO A 981 -6.14 40.17 9.18
CA PRO A 981 -6.87 38.90 9.25
C PRO A 981 -7.76 38.58 8.06
N TYR A 982 -8.43 39.59 7.50
CA TYR A 982 -9.57 39.40 6.58
C TYR A 982 -9.27 39.89 5.16
N ARG A 983 -9.70 39.11 4.14
CA ARG A 983 -9.57 39.50 2.73
C ARG A 983 -10.33 40.78 2.39
N GLY A 984 -11.49 40.99 3.02
CA GLY A 984 -12.24 42.24 2.89
C GLY A 984 -11.42 43.46 3.33
N GLN A 985 -10.73 43.35 4.47
CA GLN A 985 -9.85 44.41 4.94
C GLN A 985 -8.64 44.62 4.03
N MET A 986 -8.01 43.56 3.53
CA MET A 986 -6.92 43.66 2.57
C MET A 986 -7.33 44.47 1.33
N ARG A 987 -8.53 44.22 0.79
CA ARG A 987 -9.07 44.99 -0.35
C ARG A 987 -9.30 46.45 0.03
N CYS A 988 -9.90 46.70 1.20
CA CYS A 988 -10.14 48.05 1.72
C CYS A 988 -8.83 48.85 1.88
N ILE A 989 -7.76 48.23 2.39
CA ILE A 989 -6.43 48.84 2.52
C ILE A 989 -5.83 49.14 1.15
N ARG A 990 -5.90 48.20 0.19
CA ARG A 990 -5.40 48.43 -1.18
C ARG A 990 -6.12 49.59 -1.86
N GLU A 991 -7.44 49.69 -1.69
CA GLU A 991 -8.22 50.82 -2.19
C GLU A 991 -7.82 52.14 -1.52
N ALA A 992 -7.60 52.15 -0.21
CA ALA A 992 -7.13 53.33 0.52
C ALA A 992 -5.74 53.78 0.07
N LEU A 993 -4.79 52.84 -0.13
CA LEU A 993 -3.46 53.12 -0.66
C LEU A 993 -3.52 53.69 -2.08
N ARG A 994 -4.38 53.13 -2.93
CA ARG A 994 -4.59 53.64 -4.30
C ARG A 994 -5.11 55.08 -4.30
N LYS A 995 -6.04 55.42 -3.40
CA LYS A 995 -6.56 56.79 -3.24
C LYS A 995 -5.48 57.77 -2.78
N GLU A 996 -4.51 57.30 -2.01
CA GLU A 996 -3.35 58.09 -1.56
C GLU A 996 -2.22 58.19 -2.61
N GLY A 997 -2.34 57.50 -3.75
CA GLY A 997 -1.36 57.50 -4.84
C GLY A 997 -0.18 56.54 -4.64
N ILE A 998 -0.33 55.52 -3.80
CA ILE A 998 0.74 54.56 -3.48
C ILE A 998 0.60 53.31 -4.35
N HIS A 999 1.70 52.95 -5.03
CA HIS A 999 1.78 51.77 -5.88
C HIS A 999 2.48 50.66 -5.11
N TRP A 1000 1.72 49.95 -4.27
CA TRP A 1000 2.30 49.03 -3.28
C TRP A 1000 3.27 47.97 -3.85
N THR A 1001 3.11 47.49 -5.08
CA THR A 1001 4.09 46.57 -5.70
C THR A 1001 5.41 47.24 -6.06
N GLU A 1002 5.35 48.44 -6.65
CA GLU A 1002 6.53 49.21 -7.09
C GLU A 1002 7.26 49.84 -5.89
N ASP A 1003 6.50 50.24 -4.87
CA ASP A 1003 7.00 50.81 -3.62
C ASP A 1003 7.47 49.74 -2.62
N HIS A 1004 7.59 48.46 -3.02
CA HIS A 1004 7.95 47.33 -2.15
C HIS A 1004 7.13 47.24 -0.85
N ILE A 1005 5.82 47.44 -0.96
CA ILE A 1005 4.83 47.31 0.11
C ILE A 1005 3.98 46.06 -0.15
N ALA A 1006 4.08 45.07 0.73
CA ALA A 1006 3.20 43.91 0.70
C ALA A 1006 1.91 44.20 1.46
N VAL A 1007 0.75 43.99 0.85
CA VAL A 1007 -0.57 44.13 1.52
C VAL A 1007 -1.33 42.84 1.37
N ASN A 1008 -1.32 42.00 2.41
CA ASN A 1008 -1.76 40.61 2.33
C ASN A 1008 -2.47 40.14 3.61
N THR A 1009 -3.21 39.03 3.50
CA THR A 1009 -3.64 38.29 4.69
C THR A 1009 -2.47 37.51 5.29
N ILE A 1010 -2.61 37.08 6.55
CA ILE A 1010 -1.58 36.30 7.27
C ILE A 1010 -1.17 35.06 6.44
N ASP A 1011 -2.14 34.28 5.96
CA ASP A 1011 -1.91 33.05 5.20
C ASP A 1011 -1.17 33.28 3.88
N ALA A 1012 -1.38 34.44 3.25
CA ALA A 1012 -0.78 34.82 1.97
C ALA A 1012 0.64 35.42 2.12
N TYR A 1013 1.01 35.89 3.32
CA TYR A 1013 2.32 36.51 3.58
C TYR A 1013 3.35 35.55 4.20
N GLN A 1014 3.03 34.27 4.32
CA GLN A 1014 3.94 33.26 4.87
C GLN A 1014 5.16 33.05 3.96
N GLY A 1015 6.31 32.84 4.59
CA GLY A 1015 7.60 32.62 3.93
C GLY A 1015 8.35 33.91 3.61
N ASP A 1016 7.67 35.05 3.69
CA ASP A 1016 8.25 36.37 3.46
C ASP A 1016 8.63 37.06 4.78
N GLU A 1017 9.32 38.19 4.69
CA GLU A 1017 9.79 39.03 5.80
C GLU A 1017 9.95 40.49 5.37
N ALA A 1018 9.85 41.43 6.32
CA ALA A 1018 9.91 42.87 6.06
C ALA A 1018 10.64 43.62 7.19
N GLU A 1019 11.28 44.74 6.86
CA GLU A 1019 11.88 45.67 7.81
C GLU A 1019 10.83 46.24 8.77
N LEU A 1020 9.67 46.63 8.23
CA LEU A 1020 8.50 47.07 9.00
C LEU A 1020 7.32 46.12 8.77
N VAL A 1021 6.74 45.61 9.87
CA VAL A 1021 5.45 44.91 9.83
C VAL A 1021 4.40 45.75 10.53
N ILE A 1022 3.32 46.08 9.81
CA ILE A 1022 2.12 46.70 10.32
C ILE A 1022 1.03 45.64 10.38
N TYR A 1023 0.61 45.27 11.59
CA TYR A 1023 -0.45 44.29 11.80
C TYR A 1023 -1.75 44.99 12.20
N CYS A 1024 -2.76 44.87 11.34
CA CYS A 1024 -4.07 45.48 11.52
C CYS A 1024 -5.02 44.52 12.25
N MET A 1025 -5.49 44.87 13.44
CA MET A 1025 -6.47 44.04 14.18
C MET A 1025 -7.78 43.91 13.41
N THR A 1026 -8.22 44.97 12.73
CA THR A 1026 -9.54 45.12 12.08
C THR A 1026 -10.73 45.07 13.06
N ARG A 1027 -10.79 44.07 13.93
CA ARG A 1027 -11.77 43.94 15.01
C ARG A 1027 -11.52 44.99 16.09
N SER A 1028 -12.59 45.58 16.60
CA SER A 1028 -12.55 46.50 17.73
C SER A 1028 -13.57 46.19 18.82
N ARG A 1029 -14.61 45.39 18.55
CA ARG A 1029 -15.65 45.08 19.57
C ARG A 1029 -15.97 43.59 19.68
N ARG A 1030 -16.35 42.92 18.59
CA ARG A 1030 -16.81 41.52 18.63
C ARG A 1030 -15.61 40.57 18.76
N LYS A 1031 -15.61 39.73 19.79
CA LYS A 1031 -14.63 38.65 19.96
C LYS A 1031 -14.76 37.63 18.83
N THR A 1032 -13.64 37.00 18.46
CA THR A 1032 -13.60 36.01 17.38
C THR A 1032 -12.63 34.90 17.75
N LEU A 1033 -12.95 33.68 17.30
CA LEU A 1033 -12.04 32.52 17.41
C LEU A 1033 -10.84 32.63 16.47
N TYR A 1034 -10.85 33.57 15.51
CA TYR A 1034 -9.73 33.77 14.59
C TYR A 1034 -8.40 33.99 15.32
N PHE A 1035 -8.41 34.72 16.44
CA PHE A 1035 -7.21 35.01 17.24
C PHE A 1035 -6.92 33.95 18.32
N SER A 1036 -7.79 32.95 18.46
CA SER A 1036 -7.52 31.78 19.30
C SER A 1036 -6.61 30.78 18.59
N ASP A 1037 -6.43 30.91 17.26
CA ASP A 1037 -5.38 30.24 16.50
C ASP A 1037 -4.04 30.96 16.70
N GLU A 1038 -3.28 30.47 17.68
CA GLU A 1038 -1.96 31.00 18.04
C GLU A 1038 -0.95 30.97 16.88
N ALA A 1039 -1.09 30.02 15.95
CA ALA A 1039 -0.17 29.87 14.82
C ALA A 1039 -0.22 31.07 13.86
N ARG A 1040 -1.39 31.67 13.66
CA ARG A 1040 -1.56 32.89 12.85
C ARG A 1040 -0.84 34.08 13.44
N LEU A 1041 -0.94 34.25 14.76
CA LEU A 1041 -0.27 35.35 15.48
C LEU A 1041 1.25 35.15 15.50
N ASN A 1042 1.72 33.93 15.76
CA ASN A 1042 3.12 33.56 15.64
C ASN A 1042 3.67 33.91 14.25
N VAL A 1043 2.94 33.53 13.19
CA VAL A 1043 3.33 33.86 11.81
C VAL A 1043 3.32 35.35 11.56
N ALA A 1044 2.30 36.11 11.97
CA ALA A 1044 2.22 37.54 11.69
C ALA A 1044 3.34 38.33 12.39
N PHE A 1045 3.57 38.08 13.68
CA PHE A 1045 4.53 38.83 14.49
C PHE A 1045 5.99 38.46 14.23
N SER A 1046 6.25 37.28 13.67
CA SER A 1046 7.62 36.82 13.37
C SER A 1046 8.14 37.17 11.97
N ARG A 1047 7.40 37.99 11.19
CA ARG A 1047 7.84 38.49 9.86
C ARG A 1047 8.74 39.71 9.93
N VAL A 1048 8.88 40.30 11.10
CA VAL A 1048 9.58 41.56 11.34
C VAL A 1048 11.09 41.38 11.42
N LYS A 1049 11.83 42.28 10.76
CA LYS A 1049 13.27 42.43 10.91
C LYS A 1049 13.68 43.56 11.85
N ASN A 1050 13.00 44.71 11.78
CA ASN A 1050 13.31 45.88 12.60
C ASN A 1050 12.16 46.22 13.54
N ASP A 1051 11.03 46.73 13.04
CA ASP A 1051 9.97 47.24 13.92
C ASP A 1051 8.60 46.64 13.58
N LEU A 1052 7.85 46.32 14.63
CA LEU A 1052 6.48 45.82 14.59
C LEU A 1052 5.54 46.89 15.13
N LEU A 1053 4.54 47.25 14.32
CA LEU A 1053 3.43 48.10 14.72
C LEU A 1053 2.13 47.31 14.68
N ILE A 1054 1.47 47.18 15.81
CA ILE A 1054 0.12 46.62 15.90
C ILE A 1054 -0.87 47.79 15.93
N ILE A 1055 -1.88 47.78 15.08
CA ILE A 1055 -2.94 48.80 15.07
C ILE A 1055 -4.22 48.15 15.60
N GLY A 1056 -4.78 48.69 16.68
CA GLY A 1056 -5.98 48.11 17.28
C GLY A 1056 -6.46 48.83 18.53
N SER A 1057 -7.39 48.23 19.25
CA SER A 1057 -7.85 48.73 20.55
C SER A 1057 -7.24 47.91 21.68
N LEU A 1058 -6.49 48.56 22.58
CA LEU A 1058 -6.00 47.95 23.80
C LEU A 1058 -7.14 47.38 24.67
N ARG A 1059 -8.26 48.12 24.80
CA ARG A 1059 -9.47 47.63 25.48
C ARG A 1059 -10.02 46.35 24.84
N TYR A 1060 -9.98 46.25 23.51
CA TYR A 1060 -10.39 45.03 22.81
C TYR A 1060 -9.48 43.84 23.15
N LEU A 1061 -8.16 44.03 23.14
CA LEU A 1061 -7.19 42.98 23.51
C LEU A 1061 -7.40 42.52 24.97
N GLN A 1062 -7.58 43.47 25.89
CA GLN A 1062 -7.83 43.22 27.31
C GLN A 1062 -9.22 42.64 27.61
N SER A 1063 -10.16 42.74 26.67
CA SER A 1063 -11.48 42.13 26.83
C SER A 1063 -11.41 40.61 26.83
N TYR A 1064 -10.36 40.00 26.26
CA TYR A 1064 -10.10 38.57 26.34
C TYR A 1064 -9.61 38.19 27.75
N GLY A 1065 -9.95 36.99 28.24
CA GLY A 1065 -9.55 36.55 29.58
C GLY A 1065 -8.03 36.45 29.74
N GLU A 1066 -7.53 36.52 30.98
CA GLU A 1066 -6.08 36.60 31.30
C GLU A 1066 -5.24 35.44 30.73
N SER A 1067 -5.86 34.27 30.57
CA SER A 1067 -5.23 33.09 29.98
C SER A 1067 -5.02 33.20 28.47
N HIS A 1068 -5.77 34.06 27.78
CA HIS A 1068 -5.76 34.20 26.32
C HIS A 1068 -4.52 34.94 25.80
N ILE A 1069 -4.02 34.51 24.64
CA ILE A 1069 -2.77 35.02 24.07
C ILE A 1069 -2.78 36.52 23.81
N LEU A 1070 -3.88 37.09 23.31
CA LEU A 1070 -4.02 38.53 23.08
C LEU A 1070 -3.88 39.37 24.35
N TYR A 1071 -4.41 38.88 25.48
CA TYR A 1071 -4.26 39.56 26.77
C TYR A 1071 -2.78 39.55 27.19
N LYS A 1072 -2.11 38.40 27.10
CA LYS A 1072 -0.69 38.26 27.42
C LYS A 1072 0.19 39.14 26.54
N ILE A 1073 -0.12 39.25 25.24
CA ILE A 1073 0.59 40.13 24.31
C ILE A 1073 0.39 41.60 24.69
N ALA A 1074 -0.83 42.02 25.06
CA ALA A 1074 -1.07 43.39 25.52
C ALA A 1074 -0.24 43.73 26.76
N GLN A 1075 -0.18 42.82 27.75
CA GLN A 1075 0.65 42.99 28.94
C GLN A 1075 2.15 43.03 28.61
N TYR A 1076 2.60 42.18 27.69
CA TYR A 1076 4.00 42.17 27.26
C TYR A 1076 4.40 43.48 26.58
N ILE A 1077 3.56 44.01 25.69
CA ILE A 1077 3.78 45.30 25.02
C ILE A 1077 3.81 46.43 26.05
N ALA A 1078 2.92 46.43 27.04
CA ALA A 1078 2.91 47.44 28.09
C ALA A 1078 4.21 47.43 28.93
N ALA A 1079 4.81 46.25 29.14
CA ALA A 1079 6.02 46.10 29.94
C ALA A 1079 7.33 46.32 29.15
N HIS A 1080 7.36 45.99 27.85
CA HIS A 1080 8.61 45.93 27.06
C HIS A 1080 8.57 46.73 25.75
N GLY A 1081 7.43 47.30 25.38
CA GLY A 1081 7.22 48.06 24.14
C GLY A 1081 6.65 49.46 24.38
N ALA A 1082 6.11 50.07 23.33
CA ALA A 1082 5.47 51.38 23.39
C ALA A 1082 3.99 51.31 23.02
N ILE A 1083 3.17 52.05 23.77
CA ILE A 1083 1.76 52.30 23.46
C ILE A 1083 1.66 53.72 22.91
N LEU A 1084 1.26 53.85 21.65
CA LEU A 1084 1.20 55.09 20.89
C LEU A 1084 -0.26 55.52 20.69
N LYS A 1085 -0.53 56.82 20.66
CA LYS A 1085 -1.81 57.39 20.20
C LYS A 1085 -1.68 57.86 18.74
N GLU A 1086 -2.81 58.12 18.07
CA GLU A 1086 -2.82 58.54 16.66
C GLU A 1086 -1.96 59.79 16.41
N GLU A 1087 -2.06 60.78 17.30
CA GLU A 1087 -1.28 62.02 17.27
C GLU A 1087 0.24 61.75 17.36
N ASP A 1088 0.66 60.75 18.13
CA ASP A 1088 2.07 60.39 18.27
C ASP A 1088 2.68 59.88 16.96
N VAL A 1089 1.85 59.31 16.08
CA VAL A 1089 2.28 58.71 14.82
C VAL A 1089 2.07 59.67 13.63
N LEU A 1090 0.97 60.44 13.64
CA LEU A 1090 0.61 61.37 12.57
C LEU A 1090 1.11 62.81 12.78
N GLU A 1091 1.33 63.27 14.01
CA GLU A 1091 1.66 64.67 14.30
C GLU A 1091 3.10 64.89 14.78
N ARG A 1092 3.73 63.91 15.47
CA ARG A 1092 5.13 64.05 15.89
C ARG A 1092 6.09 64.21 14.70
N LYS A 1093 6.94 65.24 14.76
CA LYS A 1093 8.19 65.28 13.98
C LYS A 1093 9.06 64.13 14.48
N PRO A 1094 9.36 63.09 13.67
CA PRO A 1094 10.22 62.01 14.14
C PRO A 1094 11.62 62.53 14.38
N VAL A 1095 12.25 62.02 15.44
CA VAL A 1095 13.65 62.25 15.76
C VAL A 1095 14.49 61.87 14.55
N LEU A 1096 15.21 62.85 13.98
CA LEU A 1096 16.32 62.59 13.08
C LEU A 1096 17.37 61.84 13.88
N VAL A 1097 17.47 60.52 13.70
CA VAL A 1097 18.65 59.78 14.12
C VAL A 1097 19.82 60.43 13.37
N GLN A 1098 20.66 61.16 14.10
CA GLN A 1098 21.87 61.77 13.56
C GLN A 1098 22.71 60.65 12.94
N ALA A 1099 23.00 60.80 11.65
CA ALA A 1099 23.99 60.00 10.97
C ALA A 1099 25.33 60.19 11.70
N TYR A 1100 25.77 59.18 12.45
CA TYR A 1100 27.15 59.10 12.88
C TYR A 1100 28.01 58.95 11.62
N THR A 1101 28.76 60.00 11.31
CA THR A 1101 29.70 60.04 10.20
C THR A 1101 31.01 59.44 10.68
N LYS A 1102 31.40 58.32 10.03
CA LYS A 1102 32.67 57.58 10.09
C LYS A 1102 33.00 56.79 11.35
#